data_AF-A0AAV7HCP8-F1
#
_entry.id   AF-A0AAV7HCP8-F1
#
_cell.length_a   1.000
_cell.length_b   1.000
_cell.length_c   1.000
_cell.angle_alpha   90.00
_cell.angle_beta   90.00
_cell.angle_gamma   90.00
#
_symmetry.space_group_name_H-M   'P 1'
#
loop_
_entity.id
_entity.type
_entity.pdbx_description
1 polymer ?
#
loop_
_entity_poly.entity_id
_entity_poly.type
_entity_poly.pdbx_seq_one_letter_code
_entity_poly.pdbx_strand_id
1 'polypeptide(L)'
;MIFYISYPSFALRAQQGKSFSTSFQSTITNVGLLNSTYKAIMTAPSSLKINVELNVLPFKDLLEKKSFSVKIEGDSPKTTISIVFIESDGTYNVRSPIPYIVYMGEKPREFVGLPLLAHSELLQKAIGLSNDVATKRLIYSYTKSFNGFAAMLSDEEARKLSGMDELVSVFPSKQRQLHTTRSWNFMGFPSSAPRGPFESDVIIGMIDTGIWPESKSFDDAGFGPPPSKWKGICQSNHNFTCNNKIIGARYYHLQSNISENEIPSPRDSEGHGTHTSSTAAGRLVTNASLAGIADGTARGGVPSARIAVYKVCWSDGCSDANLLAAFDDAIADGVDIISLSIGGGGAINYFEDSIAIGSFHAMKKNILTSSSAGNSGPNSFSVENYAPWLLTVAASTIDRKIVARAKLGNGEEFQGMAVNTNGLNGEMYPLIFGGNAPNISAGADSSVSSFCDEGTLDKKLVKGKVVLCSGLSSGSGPLLAGAVGAIMQTNGANDVSFEFLLPVSVLQSNNSEQVQLYANKTSDPTASISKSQGVFDATAPYVVSFSSRGPNPITPNILKPDLTAPGVDILAAWSPLSNPKVPYNIISGTSMACPHTTGAAAYVKSFNPTWSSAAIKSALITTVYVMSSSKNVEAEFAYGAGHINPLGALSPGLIYDAQEADYIKMLCGEGYNTKNLRLVTGDQSSCTSTNNGTVFDLNYPTFALRAQQGKSFSTSFQRTVTNVGVSNSTYKVIVNAPSSLKINVEPNILSFEALLEKKSFSIKIEGDAPKTTISAVLIWSDGTYNVRSPIVVYTP
;
A
#
# COMPACT_ATOMS: atom_id res chain seq x y z
N MET A 1 26.71 47.67 -13.12
CA MET A 1 26.04 46.58 -12.38
C MET A 1 26.40 45.29 -13.10
N ILE A 2 27.03 44.31 -12.45
CA ILE A 2 27.36 43.02 -13.09
C ILE A 2 26.16 42.10 -12.88
N PHE A 3 25.53 41.65 -13.96
CA PHE A 3 24.49 40.63 -13.92
C PHE A 3 25.05 39.32 -14.49
N TYR A 4 25.09 38.28 -13.65
CA TYR A 4 25.25 36.92 -14.12
C TYR A 4 23.89 36.38 -14.56
N ILE A 5 23.80 35.88 -15.79
CA ILE A 5 22.66 35.11 -16.29
C ILE A 5 23.21 33.88 -17.00
N SER A 6 22.79 32.69 -16.59
CA SER A 6 23.15 31.41 -17.20
C SER A 6 22.01 30.92 -18.09
N TYR A 7 22.31 30.58 -19.34
CA TYR A 7 21.36 30.06 -20.34
C TYR A 7 21.82 28.70 -20.89
N PRO A 8 20.92 27.90 -21.50
CA PRO A 8 21.12 26.45 -21.68
C PRO A 8 22.16 26.05 -22.73
N SER A 9 22.62 24.81 -22.63
CA SER A 9 23.63 24.21 -23.52
C SER A 9 23.05 23.82 -24.89
N PHE A 10 23.82 24.08 -25.96
CA PHE A 10 23.47 23.73 -27.33
C PHE A 10 24.12 22.42 -27.79
N ALA A 11 23.47 21.70 -28.71
CA ALA A 11 23.99 20.49 -29.34
C ALA A 11 23.83 20.53 -30.87
N LEU A 12 24.85 20.08 -31.60
CA LEU A 12 24.84 19.98 -33.07
C LEU A 12 24.73 18.49 -33.49
N ARG A 13 23.81 18.19 -34.41
CA ARG A 13 23.58 16.84 -34.93
C ARG A 13 23.82 16.78 -36.44
N ALA A 14 24.87 16.06 -36.84
CA ALA A 14 25.23 15.85 -38.24
C ALA A 14 24.46 14.68 -38.86
N GLN A 15 24.10 14.79 -40.14
CA GLN A 15 23.40 13.76 -40.93
C GLN A 15 24.22 12.50 -41.28
N GLN A 16 25.29 12.20 -40.54
CA GLN A 16 25.94 10.89 -40.54
C GLN A 16 26.14 10.35 -39.11
N GLY A 17 25.03 10.08 -38.43
CA GLY A 17 24.94 9.08 -37.35
C GLY A 17 25.71 9.32 -36.04
N LYS A 18 26.53 10.37 -35.92
CA LYS A 18 27.28 10.71 -34.70
C LYS A 18 26.83 12.06 -34.14
N SER A 19 26.26 12.02 -32.94
CA SER A 19 26.06 13.20 -32.08
C SER A 19 27.35 13.49 -31.34
N PHE A 20 27.87 14.71 -31.46
CA PHE A 20 28.99 15.18 -30.66
C PHE A 20 28.47 15.97 -29.46
N SER A 21 28.69 15.43 -28.26
CA SER A 21 28.54 16.19 -27.02
C SER A 21 29.86 16.89 -26.72
N THR A 22 29.84 18.22 -26.60
CA THR A 22 30.98 19.03 -26.17
C THR A 22 30.45 20.19 -25.37
N SER A 23 30.97 20.36 -24.15
CA SER A 23 30.64 21.49 -23.28
C SER A 23 31.34 22.75 -23.78
N PHE A 24 30.58 23.64 -24.44
CA PHE A 24 31.08 24.95 -24.83
C PHE A 24 31.03 25.91 -23.63
N GLN A 25 32.18 26.46 -23.24
CA GLN A 25 32.21 27.68 -22.42
C GLN A 25 32.13 28.90 -23.35
N SER A 26 31.03 29.64 -23.27
CA SER A 26 30.89 30.94 -23.92
C SER A 26 31.01 32.08 -22.88
N THR A 27 31.99 32.95 -23.07
CA THR A 27 32.18 34.15 -22.24
C THR A 27 31.82 35.38 -23.07
N ILE A 28 30.84 36.18 -22.63
CA ILE A 28 30.45 37.43 -23.29
C ILE A 28 30.50 38.57 -22.27
N THR A 29 31.15 39.67 -22.63
CA THR A 29 31.59 40.70 -21.67
C THR A 29 30.88 42.04 -21.87
N ASN A 30 29.77 42.21 -21.15
CA ASN A 30 29.29 43.47 -20.53
C ASN A 30 28.85 44.69 -21.40
N VAL A 31 27.78 45.36 -20.95
CA VAL A 31 27.21 46.70 -21.28
C VAL A 31 27.00 47.12 -22.75
N GLY A 32 25.75 47.51 -23.08
CA GLY A 32 25.45 48.42 -24.21
C GLY A 32 23.95 48.51 -24.51
N LEU A 33 23.38 49.72 -24.47
CA LEU A 33 21.98 49.97 -24.88
C LEU A 33 21.92 50.33 -26.37
N LEU A 34 20.98 49.69 -27.08
CA LEU A 34 20.55 49.96 -28.47
C LEU A 34 21.63 49.74 -29.56
N ASN A 35 21.26 48.95 -30.58
CA ASN A 35 22.03 48.64 -31.79
C ASN A 35 23.44 48.05 -31.57
N SER A 36 23.49 46.87 -30.94
CA SER A 36 24.70 46.03 -30.84
C SER A 36 24.62 44.83 -31.80
N THR A 37 25.62 44.65 -32.67
CA THR A 37 25.69 43.49 -33.57
C THR A 37 26.36 42.31 -32.86
N TYR A 38 25.68 41.17 -32.72
CA TYR A 38 26.24 39.97 -32.09
C TYR A 38 27.04 39.14 -33.11
N LYS A 39 28.31 38.83 -32.78
CA LYS A 39 29.14 37.89 -33.55
C LYS A 39 29.60 36.73 -32.67
N ALA A 40 29.02 35.56 -32.88
CA ALA A 40 29.47 34.31 -32.27
C ALA A 40 30.63 33.72 -33.07
N ILE A 41 31.64 33.19 -32.39
CA ILE A 41 32.74 32.43 -32.98
C ILE A 41 32.84 31.11 -32.21
N MET A 42 32.79 30.00 -32.92
CA MET A 42 32.89 28.65 -32.34
C MET A 42 34.21 28.01 -32.76
N THR A 43 34.95 27.48 -31.79
CA THR A 43 36.23 26.79 -32.02
C THR A 43 36.09 25.34 -31.57
N ALA A 44 36.52 24.39 -32.40
CA ALA A 44 36.40 22.95 -32.14
C ALA A 44 37.78 22.25 -32.17
N PRO A 45 37.95 21.10 -31.46
CA PRO A 45 39.20 20.36 -31.47
C PRO A 45 39.55 19.74 -32.83
N SER A 46 40.63 20.26 -33.43
CA SER A 46 41.64 19.56 -34.27
C SER A 46 41.26 18.62 -35.44
N SER A 47 39.99 18.44 -35.83
CA SER A 47 39.66 17.75 -37.11
C SER A 47 38.49 18.30 -37.92
N LEU A 48 37.61 19.12 -37.35
CA LEU A 48 36.60 19.87 -38.09
C LEU A 48 36.57 21.34 -37.64
N LYS A 49 36.61 22.29 -38.58
CA LYS A 49 36.28 23.70 -38.33
C LYS A 49 34.98 24.01 -39.07
N ILE A 50 33.99 24.55 -38.35
CA ILE A 50 32.73 25.03 -38.94
C ILE A 50 32.64 26.52 -38.66
N ASN A 51 32.78 27.35 -39.69
CA ASN A 51 32.44 28.77 -39.62
C ASN A 51 30.95 28.91 -39.91
N VAL A 52 30.22 29.62 -39.04
CA VAL A 52 28.80 29.95 -39.25
C VAL A 52 28.65 31.47 -39.17
N GLU A 53 28.39 32.12 -40.30
CA GLU A 53 27.93 33.52 -40.32
C GLU A 53 26.41 33.56 -40.49
N LEU A 54 25.74 34.22 -39.55
CA LEU A 54 24.30 34.49 -39.59
C LEU A 54 24.09 35.91 -40.08
N ASN A 55 23.61 36.06 -41.32
CA ASN A 55 23.28 37.36 -41.89
C ASN A 55 21.89 37.85 -41.43
N VAL A 56 21.76 39.17 -41.29
CA VAL A 56 20.74 39.84 -40.48
C VAL A 56 19.38 39.92 -41.17
N LEU A 57 18.31 39.64 -40.42
CA LEU A 57 16.92 40.02 -40.75
C LEU A 57 16.18 40.52 -39.49
N PRO A 58 15.08 41.30 -39.62
CA PRO A 58 14.36 41.86 -38.48
C PRO A 58 13.69 40.80 -37.59
N PHE A 59 13.67 41.04 -36.28
CA PHE A 59 13.24 40.08 -35.26
C PHE A 59 11.83 39.50 -35.46
N LYS A 60 10.92 40.24 -36.11
CA LYS A 60 9.52 39.80 -36.31
C LYS A 60 9.41 38.59 -37.27
N ASP A 61 10.28 38.49 -38.26
CA ASP A 61 10.26 37.41 -39.26
C ASP A 61 10.87 36.11 -38.72
N LEU A 62 11.50 36.17 -37.54
CA LEU A 62 12.24 35.08 -36.90
C LEU A 62 11.32 34.10 -36.14
N LEU A 63 10.11 34.53 -35.75
CA LEU A 63 9.13 33.72 -35.02
C LEU A 63 8.27 32.82 -35.94
N GLU A 64 7.98 33.25 -37.17
CA GLU A 64 7.11 32.49 -38.09
C GLU A 64 7.85 31.42 -38.91
N LYS A 65 9.18 31.49 -39.03
CA LYS A 65 10.00 30.52 -39.77
C LYS A 65 10.74 29.55 -38.85
N LYS A 66 10.22 28.32 -38.73
CA LYS A 66 10.79 27.24 -37.92
C LYS A 66 12.04 26.54 -38.53
N SER A 67 12.68 27.11 -39.56
CA SER A 67 13.93 26.59 -40.11
C SER A 67 14.72 27.64 -40.89
N PHE A 68 16.06 27.51 -40.83
CA PHE A 68 17.04 28.30 -41.58
C PHE A 68 18.09 27.35 -42.17
N SER A 69 18.74 27.75 -43.27
CA SER A 69 19.76 26.95 -43.96
C SER A 69 21.16 27.53 -43.75
N VAL A 70 22.07 26.75 -43.15
CA VAL A 70 23.49 27.08 -43.02
C VAL A 70 24.27 26.41 -44.14
N LYS A 71 25.16 27.15 -44.81
CA LYS A 71 26.09 26.63 -45.82
C LYS A 71 27.40 26.24 -45.14
N ILE A 72 27.91 25.05 -45.43
CA ILE A 72 29.19 24.53 -44.90
C ILE A 72 30.11 24.26 -46.10
N GLU A 73 31.38 24.63 -46.00
CA GLU A 73 32.39 24.40 -47.04
C GLU A 73 33.46 23.43 -46.53
N GLY A 74 33.70 22.36 -47.29
CA GLY A 74 34.56 21.23 -46.96
C GLY A 74 34.18 20.00 -47.78
N ASP A 75 35.16 19.16 -48.14
CA ASP A 75 34.96 18.02 -49.04
C ASP A 75 34.35 16.78 -48.36
N SER A 76 33.76 15.90 -49.19
CA SER A 76 33.03 14.67 -48.81
C SER A 76 31.61 14.87 -48.22
N PRO A 77 30.70 13.88 -48.29
CA PRO A 77 29.42 14.16 -48.94
C PRO A 77 28.29 14.62 -48.03
N LYS A 78 27.70 15.77 -48.38
CA LYS A 78 26.33 16.25 -48.08
C LYS A 78 25.73 15.80 -46.75
N THR A 79 26.05 16.56 -45.70
CA THR A 79 25.36 16.52 -44.40
C THR A 79 24.48 17.76 -44.25
N THR A 80 23.18 17.59 -44.00
CA THR A 80 22.28 18.67 -43.58
C THR A 80 22.22 18.73 -42.05
N ILE A 81 22.21 19.94 -41.49
CA ILE A 81 22.02 20.20 -40.06
C ILE A 81 20.78 21.09 -39.90
N SER A 82 20.01 20.88 -38.84
CA SER A 82 18.85 21.71 -38.48
C SER A 82 19.01 22.23 -37.05
N ILE A 83 18.66 23.50 -36.84
CA ILE A 83 18.74 24.19 -35.55
C ILE A 83 17.31 24.61 -35.18
N VAL A 84 16.92 24.39 -33.92
CA VAL A 84 15.61 24.73 -33.38
C VAL A 84 15.82 25.57 -32.12
N PHE A 85 15.10 26.68 -32.02
CA PHE A 85 15.07 27.52 -30.82
C PHE A 85 13.84 27.17 -29.97
N ILE A 86 13.98 27.31 -28.66
CA ILE A 86 12.90 27.14 -27.68
C ILE A 86 12.96 28.37 -26.76
N GLU A 87 11.82 29.04 -26.60
CA GLU A 87 11.68 30.22 -25.75
C GLU A 87 11.41 29.78 -24.29
N SER A 88 11.84 30.56 -23.30
CA SER A 88 11.71 30.19 -21.89
C SER A 88 11.38 31.40 -21.00
N ASP A 89 10.12 31.50 -20.61
CA ASP A 89 9.57 32.64 -19.87
C ASP A 89 10.10 32.65 -18.42
N GLY A 90 10.96 33.62 -18.11
CA GLY A 90 11.65 33.71 -16.83
C GLY A 90 10.82 34.36 -15.73
N THR A 91 10.08 33.55 -14.95
CA THR A 91 9.47 33.99 -13.68
C THR A 91 10.02 33.21 -12.48
N TYR A 92 10.34 33.90 -11.39
CA TYR A 92 10.76 33.26 -10.13
C TYR A 92 9.65 32.37 -9.57
N ASN A 93 9.84 31.05 -9.60
CA ASN A 93 8.89 30.09 -9.05
C ASN A 93 8.89 30.15 -7.51
N VAL A 94 7.98 30.95 -6.96
CA VAL A 94 7.38 30.66 -5.65
C VAL A 94 6.77 29.26 -5.77
N ARG A 95 7.20 28.30 -4.94
CA ARG A 95 6.61 26.95 -4.94
C ARG A 95 5.10 27.07 -4.76
N SER A 96 4.33 26.51 -5.70
CA SER A 96 2.90 26.33 -5.54
C SER A 96 2.63 25.65 -4.19
N PRO A 97 1.72 26.19 -3.36
CA PRO A 97 1.33 25.56 -2.11
C PRO A 97 0.91 24.09 -2.33
N ILE A 98 1.32 23.20 -1.44
CA ILE A 98 1.01 21.75 -1.52
C ILE A 98 0.07 21.33 -0.37
N PRO A 99 -0.59 20.17 -0.46
CA PRO A 99 -1.47 19.69 0.61
C PRO A 99 -0.70 19.36 1.89
N TYR A 100 -0.80 20.26 2.86
CA TYR A 100 -0.33 20.06 4.23
C TYR A 100 -1.52 19.80 5.15
N ILE A 101 -1.40 18.77 5.99
CA ILE A 101 -2.30 18.50 7.11
C ILE A 101 -1.84 19.36 8.29
N VAL A 102 -2.78 20.04 8.94
CA VAL A 102 -2.59 20.90 10.11
C VAL A 102 -3.50 20.37 11.22
N TYR A 103 -2.92 19.57 12.11
CA TYR A 103 -3.67 18.84 13.13
C TYR A 103 -3.73 19.60 14.46
N MET A 104 -4.88 19.56 15.14
CA MET A 104 -5.18 20.37 16.34
C MET A 104 -5.63 19.54 17.56
N GLY A 105 -5.57 18.21 17.49
CA GLY A 105 -6.17 17.34 18.50
C GLY A 105 -7.66 17.08 18.24
N GLU A 106 -8.47 17.09 19.29
CA GLU A 106 -9.92 16.82 19.26
C GLU A 106 -10.73 18.10 19.23
N LYS A 107 -11.98 17.92 18.86
CA LYS A 107 -13.11 18.78 19.18
C LYS A 107 -13.23 19.10 20.69
N PRO A 108 -13.08 20.36 21.11
CA PRO A 108 -13.35 20.78 22.49
C PRO A 108 -14.80 20.55 22.93
N ARG A 109 -15.00 20.33 24.24
CA ARG A 109 -16.33 20.06 24.84
C ARG A 109 -17.31 21.22 24.82
N GLU A 110 -16.79 22.45 24.91
CA GLU A 110 -17.58 23.68 24.84
C GLU A 110 -16.99 24.57 23.75
N PHE A 111 -17.78 24.87 22.71
CA PHE A 111 -17.37 25.72 21.60
C PHE A 111 -18.40 26.84 21.45
N VAL A 112 -18.04 28.06 21.87
CA VAL A 112 -18.91 29.24 21.77
C VAL A 112 -18.72 29.88 20.38
N GLY A 113 -19.03 29.12 19.33
CA GLY A 113 -18.85 29.55 17.93
C GLY A 113 -18.90 28.40 16.92
N LEU A 114 -18.87 28.74 15.63
CA LEU A 114 -18.80 27.77 14.53
C LEU A 114 -17.33 27.36 14.27
N PRO A 115 -16.94 26.08 14.40
CA PRO A 115 -15.52 25.67 14.25
C PRO A 115 -14.88 26.00 12.89
N LEU A 116 -15.68 26.12 11.82
CA LEU A 116 -15.20 26.53 10.50
C LEU A 116 -14.63 27.96 10.48
N LEU A 117 -15.18 28.87 11.31
CA LEU A 117 -14.63 30.22 11.49
C LEU A 117 -13.28 30.15 12.19
N ALA A 118 -13.16 29.38 13.28
CA ALA A 118 -11.91 29.25 14.03
C ALA A 118 -10.74 28.71 13.17
N HIS A 119 -11.00 27.70 12.32
CA HIS A 119 -9.97 27.23 11.37
C HIS A 119 -9.64 28.26 10.27
N SER A 120 -10.63 29.02 9.80
CA SER A 120 -10.40 30.10 8.83
C SER A 120 -9.58 31.24 9.43
N GLU A 121 -9.90 31.67 10.66
CA GLU A 121 -9.18 32.70 11.42
C GLU A 121 -7.75 32.28 11.77
N LEU A 122 -7.53 31.03 12.20
CA LEU A 122 -6.19 30.55 12.54
C LEU A 122 -5.31 30.38 11.30
N LEU A 123 -5.88 29.90 10.19
CA LEU A 123 -5.21 29.92 8.89
C LEU A 123 -4.92 31.36 8.44
N GLN A 124 -5.86 32.30 8.61
CA GLN A 124 -5.69 33.71 8.29
C GLN A 124 -4.55 34.35 9.10
N LYS A 125 -4.49 34.09 10.41
CA LYS A 125 -3.44 34.53 11.35
C LYS A 125 -2.04 34.09 10.92
N ALA A 126 -1.91 32.92 10.29
CA ALA A 126 -0.62 32.41 9.84
C ALA A 126 -0.20 32.89 8.43
N ILE A 127 -1.14 33.04 7.48
CA ILE A 127 -0.84 33.46 6.11
C ILE A 127 -0.83 34.98 5.92
N GLY A 128 -1.46 35.74 6.82
CA GLY A 128 -1.46 37.22 6.79
C GLY A 128 -2.33 37.85 5.68
N LEU A 129 -3.33 37.13 5.18
CA LEU A 129 -4.20 37.55 4.06
C LEU A 129 -5.63 37.87 4.52
N SER A 130 -6.51 38.28 3.60
CA SER A 130 -7.94 38.45 3.87
C SER A 130 -8.65 37.10 4.05
N ASN A 131 -9.73 37.08 4.84
CA ASN A 131 -10.46 35.86 5.20
C ASN A 131 -10.92 35.04 3.97
N ASP A 132 -11.44 35.72 2.94
CA ASP A 132 -11.81 35.12 1.63
C ASP A 132 -10.70 34.32 0.93
N VAL A 133 -9.43 34.58 1.26
CA VAL A 133 -8.27 33.86 0.69
C VAL A 133 -7.84 32.72 1.61
N ALA A 134 -8.00 32.87 2.94
CA ALA A 134 -7.82 31.77 3.89
C ALA A 134 -8.83 30.64 3.62
N THR A 135 -10.13 30.96 3.54
CA THR A 135 -11.19 29.96 3.28
C THR A 135 -11.01 29.26 1.93
N LYS A 136 -10.41 29.90 0.91
CA LYS A 136 -10.11 29.28 -0.40
C LYS A 136 -8.87 28.38 -0.41
N ARG A 137 -7.98 28.49 0.58
CA ARG A 137 -6.83 27.57 0.76
C ARG A 137 -7.12 26.47 1.76
N LEU A 138 -8.19 26.58 2.55
CA LEU A 138 -8.68 25.54 3.45
C LEU A 138 -9.18 24.35 2.62
N ILE A 139 -8.40 23.27 2.61
CA ILE A 139 -8.64 22.05 1.83
C ILE A 139 -9.84 21.29 2.43
N TYR A 140 -9.75 20.99 3.73
CA TYR A 140 -10.83 20.39 4.53
C TYR A 140 -10.76 20.90 5.96
N SER A 141 -11.90 20.92 6.65
CA SER A 141 -12.02 21.34 8.06
C SER A 141 -12.61 20.19 8.88
N TYR A 142 -11.77 19.54 9.69
CA TYR A 142 -12.16 18.42 10.55
C TYR A 142 -12.74 18.98 11.85
N THR A 143 -14.02 18.74 12.11
CA THR A 143 -14.76 19.41 13.21
C THR A 143 -15.80 18.50 13.88
N LYS A 144 -15.93 17.26 13.41
CA LYS A 144 -17.03 16.35 13.75
C LYS A 144 -16.62 15.36 14.85
N SER A 145 -15.60 14.54 14.63
CA SER A 145 -14.98 13.67 15.64
C SER A 145 -13.81 14.38 16.33
N PHE A 146 -12.74 14.71 15.60
CA PHE A 146 -11.56 15.44 16.09
C PHE A 146 -11.46 16.83 15.43
N ASN A 147 -10.39 17.59 15.71
CA ASN A 147 -10.19 18.98 15.28
C ASN A 147 -8.92 19.21 14.44
N GLY A 148 -9.03 20.06 13.43
CA GLY A 148 -7.91 20.51 12.60
C GLY A 148 -8.35 20.76 11.16
N PHE A 149 -7.40 20.91 10.25
CA PHE A 149 -7.68 21.11 8.84
C PHE A 149 -6.58 20.55 7.94
N ALA A 150 -6.87 20.42 6.65
CA ALA A 150 -5.84 20.45 5.62
C ALA A 150 -5.84 21.85 4.99
N ALA A 151 -4.70 22.32 4.50
CA ALA A 151 -4.60 23.54 3.72
C ALA A 151 -3.55 23.44 2.61
N MET A 152 -3.77 24.20 1.54
CA MET A 152 -2.78 24.44 0.49
C MET A 152 -1.75 25.44 1.06
N LEU A 153 -0.62 24.92 1.55
CA LEU A 153 0.43 25.69 2.20
C LEU A 153 1.76 25.56 1.46
N SER A 154 2.49 26.65 1.33
CA SER A 154 3.91 26.59 1.00
C SER A 154 4.71 26.04 2.19
N ASP A 155 5.89 25.51 1.90
CA ASP A 155 6.84 25.00 2.90
C ASP A 155 7.18 26.02 4.02
N GLU A 156 6.96 27.32 3.79
CA GLU A 156 7.16 28.41 4.77
C GLU A 156 5.91 28.71 5.59
N GLU A 157 4.72 28.76 4.97
CA GLU A 157 3.44 28.93 5.69
C GLU A 157 3.17 27.73 6.61
N ALA A 158 3.50 26.52 6.16
CA ALA A 158 3.49 25.31 6.98
C ALA A 158 4.41 25.43 8.21
N ARG A 159 5.60 26.02 8.05
CA ARG A 159 6.54 26.29 9.16
C ARG A 159 6.04 27.35 10.13
N LYS A 160 5.34 28.38 9.64
CA LYS A 160 4.71 29.41 10.50
C LYS A 160 3.58 28.80 11.34
N LEU A 161 2.78 27.91 10.76
CA LEU A 161 1.75 27.17 11.50
C LEU A 161 2.39 26.23 12.54
N SER A 162 3.42 25.46 12.19
CA SER A 162 4.06 24.52 13.14
C SER A 162 4.69 25.16 14.39
N GLY A 163 4.73 26.49 14.49
CA GLY A 163 5.18 27.24 15.67
C GLY A 163 4.05 27.80 16.55
N MET A 164 2.80 27.40 16.37
CA MET A 164 1.64 27.86 17.16
C MET A 164 1.27 26.89 18.29
N ASP A 165 1.11 27.38 19.52
CA ASP A 165 0.73 26.61 20.73
C ASP A 165 -0.67 25.95 20.63
N GLU A 166 -1.50 26.44 19.71
CA GLU A 166 -2.83 25.93 19.39
C GLU A 166 -2.82 24.67 18.49
N LEU A 167 -1.67 24.29 17.93
CA LEU A 167 -1.53 23.17 16.99
C LEU A 167 -0.77 21.98 17.60
N VAL A 168 -0.86 20.82 16.93
CA VAL A 168 -0.14 19.59 17.29
C VAL A 168 0.96 19.28 16.27
N SER A 169 0.65 19.31 14.96
CA SER A 169 1.63 19.01 13.90
C SER A 169 1.23 19.58 12.54
N VAL A 170 2.21 19.73 11.63
CA VAL A 170 2.00 20.18 10.24
C VAL A 170 2.89 19.37 9.28
N PHE A 171 2.29 18.60 8.36
CA PHE A 171 3.02 17.64 7.49
C PHE A 171 2.34 17.37 6.12
N PRO A 172 3.07 16.89 5.09
CA PRO A 172 2.51 16.60 3.76
C PRO A 172 2.00 15.14 3.58
N SER A 173 0.94 14.96 2.77
CA SER A 173 0.15 13.72 2.59
C SER A 173 0.73 12.65 1.62
N LYS A 174 0.39 11.33 1.76
CA LYS A 174 0.99 10.14 1.07
C LYS A 174 0.03 8.90 0.95
N GLN A 175 0.35 7.87 0.11
CA GLN A 175 -0.65 6.94 -0.53
C GLN A 175 -0.21 5.45 -0.87
N ARG A 176 -1.13 4.45 -1.01
CA ARG A 176 -0.98 2.95 -1.30
C ARG A 176 -2.28 2.20 -1.86
N GLN A 177 -2.25 0.96 -2.47
CA GLN A 177 -3.40 0.25 -3.22
C GLN A 177 -3.44 -1.35 -3.37
N LEU A 178 -4.45 -2.23 -2.95
CA LEU A 178 -4.43 -3.78 -3.02
C LEU A 178 -5.77 -4.74 -2.93
N HIS A 179 -5.82 -6.14 -2.80
CA HIS A 179 -6.78 -7.18 -3.50
C HIS A 179 -7.65 -8.52 -2.91
N THR A 180 -7.50 -9.92 -3.15
CA THR A 180 -8.57 -11.05 -3.61
C THR A 180 -9.11 -12.57 -3.06
N THR A 181 -9.17 -13.78 -3.83
CA THR A 181 -10.04 -15.11 -3.77
C THR A 181 -9.65 -16.60 -3.32
N ARG A 182 -8.65 -17.37 -3.84
CA ARG A 182 -8.58 -18.89 -3.64
C ARG A 182 -8.34 -19.27 -2.19
N SER A 183 -7.49 -18.46 -1.57
CA SER A 183 -7.40 -18.15 -0.15
C SER A 183 -8.45 -18.77 0.77
N TRP A 184 -9.75 -18.59 0.53
CA TRP A 184 -10.79 -18.99 1.47
C TRP A 184 -10.85 -20.50 1.70
N ASN A 185 -10.81 -21.31 0.64
CA ASN A 185 -10.71 -22.76 0.78
C ASN A 185 -9.35 -23.19 1.38
N PHE A 186 -8.28 -22.43 1.10
CA PHE A 186 -6.94 -22.69 1.63
C PHE A 186 -6.83 -22.41 3.14
N MET A 187 -7.52 -21.39 3.67
CA MET A 187 -7.64 -21.07 5.10
C MET A 187 -8.58 -22.03 5.87
N GLY A 188 -8.99 -23.15 5.26
CA GLY A 188 -9.99 -24.04 5.86
C GLY A 188 -11.39 -23.44 5.97
N PHE A 189 -11.71 -22.42 5.17
CA PHE A 189 -12.99 -21.69 5.19
C PHE A 189 -13.82 -21.95 3.91
N PRO A 190 -14.46 -23.13 3.78
CA PRO A 190 -15.23 -23.50 2.61
C PRO A 190 -16.51 -22.67 2.47
N SER A 191 -17.14 -22.71 1.30
CA SER A 191 -18.48 -22.15 1.08
C SER A 191 -19.52 -22.66 2.10
N SER A 192 -19.41 -23.95 2.47
CA SER A 192 -20.23 -24.65 3.46
C SER A 192 -19.92 -24.32 4.93
N ALA A 193 -19.05 -23.35 5.22
CA ALA A 193 -18.88 -22.85 6.58
C ALA A 193 -20.23 -22.33 7.14
N PRO A 194 -20.55 -22.62 8.43
CA PRO A 194 -21.84 -22.26 9.02
C PRO A 194 -22.02 -20.74 9.00
N ARG A 195 -23.22 -20.25 8.66
CA ARG A 195 -23.48 -18.81 8.54
C ARG A 195 -23.99 -18.24 9.86
N GLY A 196 -23.48 -17.09 10.26
CA GLY A 196 -23.94 -16.42 11.47
C GLY A 196 -25.39 -15.93 11.30
N PRO A 197 -26.24 -16.02 12.33
CA PRO A 197 -27.65 -15.62 12.23
C PRO A 197 -27.82 -14.14 11.89
N PHE A 198 -26.80 -13.31 12.15
CA PHE A 198 -26.78 -11.89 11.82
C PHE A 198 -25.87 -11.55 10.62
N GLU A 199 -25.43 -12.52 9.79
CA GLU A 199 -24.51 -12.23 8.67
C GLU A 199 -25.12 -11.21 7.69
N SER A 200 -26.44 -11.23 7.47
CA SER A 200 -27.15 -10.24 6.65
C SER A 200 -27.19 -8.83 7.24
N ASP A 201 -26.90 -8.67 8.52
CA ASP A 201 -27.08 -7.41 9.25
C ASP A 201 -25.74 -6.78 9.67
N VAL A 202 -24.63 -7.46 9.40
CA VAL A 202 -23.29 -6.90 9.46
C VAL A 202 -23.06 -5.99 8.25
N ILE A 203 -22.57 -4.77 8.50
CA ILE A 203 -22.28 -3.75 7.52
C ILE A 203 -20.78 -3.49 7.53
N ILE A 204 -20.09 -3.77 6.41
CA ILE A 204 -18.67 -3.48 6.24
C ILE A 204 -18.50 -2.15 5.53
N GLY A 205 -17.80 -1.21 6.17
CA GLY A 205 -17.31 0.01 5.54
C GLY A 205 -16.04 -0.27 4.73
N MET A 206 -16.08 -0.01 3.43
CA MET A 206 -14.94 -0.16 2.52
C MET A 206 -14.39 1.23 2.20
N ILE A 207 -13.23 1.57 2.75
CA ILE A 207 -12.54 2.85 2.54
C ILE A 207 -11.43 2.64 1.51
N ASP A 208 -11.67 3.06 0.26
CA ASP A 208 -10.99 2.51 -0.92
C ASP A 208 -11.09 3.42 -2.18
N THR A 209 -10.83 2.90 -3.38
CA THR A 209 -11.02 3.56 -4.70
C THR A 209 -12.48 3.61 -5.19
N GLY A 210 -13.42 3.09 -4.40
CA GLY A 210 -14.86 3.05 -4.72
C GLY A 210 -15.36 1.63 -4.96
N ILE A 211 -16.41 1.48 -5.77
CA ILE A 211 -16.90 0.16 -6.22
C ILE A 211 -17.43 0.18 -7.65
N TRP A 212 -17.36 -0.94 -8.37
CA TRP A 212 -18.12 -1.17 -9.59
C TRP A 212 -19.42 -1.96 -9.27
N PRO A 213 -20.58 -1.30 -9.10
CA PRO A 213 -21.78 -1.92 -8.53
C PRO A 213 -22.42 -3.00 -9.42
N GLU A 214 -22.26 -2.94 -10.75
CA GLU A 214 -22.79 -3.93 -11.70
C GLU A 214 -21.97 -5.24 -11.74
N SER A 215 -20.97 -5.40 -10.87
CA SER A 215 -20.28 -6.68 -10.70
C SER A 215 -21.24 -7.73 -10.15
N LYS A 216 -21.21 -8.95 -10.72
CA LYS A 216 -21.97 -10.11 -10.22
C LYS A 216 -21.68 -10.43 -8.75
N SER A 217 -20.52 -10.02 -8.22
CA SER A 217 -20.18 -10.18 -6.81
C SER A 217 -20.96 -9.23 -5.88
N PHE A 218 -21.72 -8.27 -6.42
CA PHE A 218 -22.56 -7.32 -5.66
C PHE A 218 -24.05 -7.31 -6.06
N ASP A 219 -24.49 -8.31 -6.81
CA ASP A 219 -25.92 -8.62 -6.97
C ASP A 219 -26.63 -8.71 -5.62
N ASP A 220 -27.91 -8.32 -5.53
CA ASP A 220 -28.69 -8.36 -4.28
C ASP A 220 -29.93 -9.26 -4.33
N ALA A 221 -30.07 -10.12 -5.36
CA ALA A 221 -31.17 -11.09 -5.43
C ALA A 221 -31.21 -12.01 -4.19
N GLY A 222 -32.28 -11.88 -3.40
CA GLY A 222 -32.48 -12.61 -2.14
C GLY A 222 -32.08 -11.84 -0.87
N PHE A 223 -31.61 -10.60 -0.98
CA PHE A 223 -31.40 -9.72 0.17
C PHE A 223 -32.72 -9.04 0.58
N GLY A 224 -32.98 -8.96 1.89
CA GLY A 224 -34.00 -8.06 2.43
C GLY A 224 -33.53 -6.58 2.41
N PRO A 225 -34.36 -5.63 2.85
CA PRO A 225 -33.99 -4.21 2.93
C PRO A 225 -32.72 -4.00 3.80
N PRO A 226 -32.04 -2.84 3.69
CA PRO A 226 -30.92 -2.49 4.56
C PRO A 226 -31.29 -2.57 6.06
N PRO A 227 -30.37 -2.97 6.95
CA PRO A 227 -30.66 -3.08 8.38
C PRO A 227 -31.09 -1.72 8.98
N SER A 228 -32.10 -1.70 9.84
CA SER A 228 -32.71 -0.46 10.37
C SER A 228 -31.78 0.45 11.20
N LYS A 229 -30.60 -0.05 11.59
CA LYS A 229 -29.53 0.74 12.22
C LYS A 229 -28.78 1.66 11.24
N TRP A 230 -28.85 1.38 9.94
CA TRP A 230 -28.13 2.04 8.87
C TRP A 230 -28.66 3.44 8.61
N LYS A 231 -27.77 4.43 8.48
CA LYS A 231 -28.12 5.85 8.27
C LYS A 231 -27.45 6.48 7.04
N GLY A 232 -26.52 5.77 6.41
CA GLY A 232 -25.76 6.29 5.29
C GLY A 232 -26.55 6.38 3.99
N ILE A 233 -26.06 7.23 3.10
CA ILE A 233 -26.73 7.61 1.86
C ILE A 233 -26.14 6.88 0.64
N CYS A 234 -26.87 6.94 -0.47
CA CYS A 234 -26.30 6.72 -1.80
C CYS A 234 -26.11 8.05 -2.52
N GLN A 235 -24.88 8.38 -2.89
CA GLN A 235 -24.59 9.52 -3.78
C GLN A 235 -24.77 9.09 -5.24
N SER A 236 -26.04 8.98 -5.67
CA SER A 236 -26.45 8.40 -6.96
C SER A 236 -26.18 9.26 -8.22
N ASN A 237 -25.10 10.04 -8.21
CA ASN A 237 -24.69 10.85 -9.35
C ASN A 237 -23.96 9.97 -10.40
N HIS A 238 -23.85 10.47 -11.64
CA HIS A 238 -23.10 9.83 -12.74
C HIS A 238 -23.42 8.34 -12.97
N ASN A 239 -24.73 8.03 -13.01
CA ASN A 239 -25.24 6.68 -13.22
C ASN A 239 -24.71 5.67 -12.19
N PHE A 240 -24.72 6.04 -10.90
CA PHE A 240 -24.41 5.14 -9.78
C PHE A 240 -25.69 4.84 -8.99
N THR A 241 -25.95 3.58 -8.66
CA THR A 241 -27.11 3.17 -7.85
C THR A 241 -26.71 2.14 -6.80
N CYS A 242 -27.14 2.37 -5.56
CA CYS A 242 -27.08 1.41 -4.48
C CYS A 242 -28.20 0.38 -4.61
N ASN A 243 -28.03 -0.78 -3.98
CA ASN A 243 -29.00 -1.87 -3.93
C ASN A 243 -29.02 -2.47 -2.51
N ASN A 244 -29.67 -3.62 -2.30
CA ASN A 244 -29.72 -4.23 -0.96
C ASN A 244 -28.39 -4.88 -0.53
N LYS A 245 -27.39 -4.97 -1.43
CA LYS A 245 -26.04 -5.47 -1.14
C LYS A 245 -25.06 -4.34 -0.85
N ILE A 246 -24.95 -3.37 -1.76
CA ILE A 246 -24.24 -2.10 -1.59
C ILE A 246 -25.28 -1.09 -1.07
N ILE A 247 -25.45 -1.02 0.24
CA ILE A 247 -26.53 -0.24 0.88
C ILE A 247 -26.20 1.25 1.03
N GLY A 248 -24.96 1.63 0.75
CA GLY A 248 -24.45 2.99 0.88
C GLY A 248 -23.23 3.21 0.02
N ALA A 249 -23.10 4.42 -0.51
CA ALA A 249 -21.98 4.79 -1.36
C ALA A 249 -21.75 6.31 -1.30
N ARG A 250 -20.57 6.71 -0.85
CA ARG A 250 -20.09 8.09 -0.77
C ARG A 250 -18.73 8.21 -1.47
N TYR A 251 -18.40 9.41 -1.93
CA TYR A 251 -17.08 9.75 -2.44
C TYR A 251 -16.58 11.07 -1.83
N TYR A 252 -15.26 11.14 -1.63
CA TYR A 252 -14.56 12.25 -1.01
C TYR A 252 -13.44 12.67 -1.95
N HIS A 253 -13.55 13.87 -2.51
CA HIS A 253 -12.51 14.51 -3.29
C HIS A 253 -12.58 16.02 -3.07
N LEU A 254 -11.44 16.66 -3.24
CA LEU A 254 -11.28 18.09 -3.09
C LEU A 254 -11.84 18.86 -4.29
N GLN A 255 -12.43 20.02 -4.04
CA GLN A 255 -13.22 20.67 -5.09
C GLN A 255 -12.36 21.12 -6.28
N SER A 256 -13.00 21.14 -7.46
CA SER A 256 -12.60 21.70 -8.76
C SER A 256 -11.65 20.92 -9.68
N ASN A 257 -10.73 20.07 -9.21
CA ASN A 257 -9.77 19.36 -10.09
C ASN A 257 -9.84 17.82 -10.03
N ILE A 258 -11.01 17.24 -10.25
CA ILE A 258 -11.09 15.80 -10.62
C ILE A 258 -10.63 15.69 -12.08
N SER A 259 -9.71 14.76 -12.36
CA SER A 259 -9.18 14.51 -13.71
C SER A 259 -10.30 14.25 -14.72
N GLU A 260 -10.19 14.76 -15.96
CA GLU A 260 -11.19 14.52 -17.02
C GLU A 260 -11.43 13.03 -17.29
N ASN A 261 -10.47 12.16 -16.93
CA ASN A 261 -10.56 10.71 -17.06
C ASN A 261 -11.22 10.01 -15.85
N GLU A 262 -11.61 10.74 -14.80
CA GLU A 262 -12.20 10.20 -13.58
C GLU A 262 -13.65 10.62 -13.35
N ILE A 263 -14.43 9.71 -12.76
CA ILE A 263 -15.87 9.89 -12.56
C ILE A 263 -16.13 10.44 -11.14
N PRO A 264 -16.69 11.65 -10.97
CA PRO A 264 -17.01 12.26 -9.68
C PRO A 264 -18.23 11.56 -9.02
N SER A 265 -18.00 10.35 -8.54
CA SER A 265 -19.00 9.45 -7.96
C SER A 265 -18.31 8.36 -7.13
N PRO A 266 -19.05 7.52 -6.38
CA PRO A 266 -18.48 6.36 -5.69
C PRO A 266 -18.01 5.23 -6.65
N ARG A 267 -18.11 5.42 -7.97
CA ARG A 267 -17.73 4.44 -8.99
C ARG A 267 -16.21 4.24 -9.00
N ASP A 268 -15.83 2.98 -9.00
CA ASP A 268 -14.43 2.54 -9.13
C ASP A 268 -13.96 2.64 -10.59
N SER A 269 -12.97 3.50 -10.82
CA SER A 269 -12.28 3.71 -12.09
C SER A 269 -10.95 2.94 -12.19
N GLU A 270 -10.46 2.36 -11.09
CA GLU A 270 -9.12 1.77 -10.97
C GLU A 270 -9.17 0.23 -10.83
N GLY A 271 -10.20 -0.30 -10.15
CA GLY A 271 -10.52 -1.73 -10.02
C GLY A 271 -10.28 -2.30 -8.62
N HIS A 272 -9.35 -1.72 -7.86
CA HIS A 272 -8.95 -2.15 -6.53
C HIS A 272 -10.11 -2.20 -5.54
N GLY A 273 -10.99 -1.21 -5.50
CA GLY A 273 -12.06 -1.12 -4.50
C GLY A 273 -13.18 -2.12 -4.77
N THR A 274 -13.41 -2.42 -6.04
CA THR A 274 -14.23 -3.57 -6.49
C THR A 274 -13.59 -4.88 -6.01
N HIS A 275 -12.27 -5.00 -6.08
CA HIS A 275 -11.50 -6.18 -5.69
C HIS A 275 -11.53 -6.45 -4.18
N THR A 276 -11.28 -5.43 -3.35
CA THR A 276 -11.28 -5.54 -1.88
C THR A 276 -12.70 -5.77 -1.36
N SER A 277 -13.68 -5.06 -1.89
CA SER A 277 -15.09 -5.22 -1.52
C SER A 277 -15.61 -6.61 -1.87
N SER A 278 -15.24 -7.13 -3.04
CA SER A 278 -15.59 -8.51 -3.43
C SER A 278 -14.83 -9.58 -2.63
N THR A 279 -13.77 -9.20 -1.92
CA THR A 279 -13.00 -10.06 -1.00
C THR A 279 -13.52 -10.02 0.43
N ALA A 280 -13.92 -8.87 0.94
CA ALA A 280 -14.52 -8.76 2.26
C ALA A 280 -15.92 -9.42 2.30
N ALA A 281 -16.75 -9.16 1.29
CA ALA A 281 -18.16 -9.57 1.27
C ALA A 281 -18.72 -9.93 -0.12
N GLY A 282 -17.92 -10.14 -1.17
CA GLY A 282 -18.45 -10.50 -2.49
C GLY A 282 -19.28 -11.79 -2.48
N ARG A 283 -20.37 -11.81 -3.24
CA ARG A 283 -21.20 -13.01 -3.41
C ARG A 283 -20.50 -14.10 -4.22
N LEU A 284 -21.04 -15.32 -4.09
CA LEU A 284 -20.63 -16.49 -4.86
C LEU A 284 -20.91 -16.25 -6.35
N VAL A 285 -19.85 -16.16 -7.15
CA VAL A 285 -19.92 -16.11 -8.61
C VAL A 285 -19.13 -17.28 -9.18
N THR A 286 -19.86 -18.24 -9.75
CA THR A 286 -19.32 -19.43 -10.41
C THR A 286 -18.65 -19.09 -11.74
N ASN A 287 -17.63 -19.85 -12.12
CA ASN A 287 -16.85 -19.69 -13.36
C ASN A 287 -16.16 -18.31 -13.43
N ALA A 288 -15.73 -17.82 -12.27
CA ALA A 288 -14.94 -16.60 -12.15
C ALA A 288 -13.47 -16.93 -12.39
N SER A 289 -12.90 -16.38 -13.46
CA SER A 289 -11.51 -16.55 -13.86
C SER A 289 -10.98 -15.32 -14.58
N LEU A 290 -9.65 -15.18 -14.61
CA LEU A 290 -8.98 -14.27 -15.52
C LEU A 290 -8.59 -15.06 -16.77
N ALA A 291 -9.44 -15.01 -17.81
CA ALA A 291 -9.27 -15.78 -19.04
C ALA A 291 -9.05 -17.30 -18.81
N GLY A 292 -9.73 -17.91 -17.82
CA GLY A 292 -9.55 -19.31 -17.43
C GLY A 292 -8.41 -19.57 -16.42
N ILE A 293 -7.56 -18.58 -16.15
CA ILE A 293 -6.58 -18.64 -15.05
C ILE A 293 -7.35 -18.48 -13.73
N ALA A 294 -6.93 -19.21 -12.70
CA ALA A 294 -7.47 -19.12 -11.34
C ALA A 294 -8.96 -19.50 -11.19
N ASP A 295 -9.54 -20.20 -12.18
CA ASP A 295 -10.97 -20.51 -12.30
C ASP A 295 -11.58 -21.23 -11.09
N GLY A 296 -12.87 -20.95 -10.85
CA GLY A 296 -13.66 -21.53 -9.79
C GLY A 296 -14.84 -20.64 -9.39
N THR A 297 -15.15 -20.61 -8.10
CA THR A 297 -16.19 -19.71 -7.54
C THR A 297 -15.53 -18.59 -6.75
N ALA A 298 -15.66 -17.35 -7.22
CA ALA A 298 -15.25 -16.17 -6.47
C ALA A 298 -16.26 -15.86 -5.36
N ARG A 299 -15.79 -15.50 -4.16
CA ARG A 299 -16.60 -15.08 -3.00
C ARG A 299 -15.74 -14.44 -1.91
N GLY A 300 -16.29 -13.43 -1.26
CA GLY A 300 -15.71 -12.75 -0.11
C GLY A 300 -16.22 -13.27 1.23
N GLY A 301 -15.51 -12.95 2.32
CA GLY A 301 -15.64 -13.56 3.66
C GLY A 301 -17.05 -13.91 4.08
N VAL A 302 -17.90 -12.88 4.11
CA VAL A 302 -19.32 -12.94 4.48
C VAL A 302 -20.20 -12.56 3.27
N PRO A 303 -20.60 -13.53 2.42
CA PRO A 303 -21.37 -13.25 1.20
C PRO A 303 -22.70 -12.54 1.45
N SER A 304 -23.30 -12.69 2.64
CA SER A 304 -24.57 -12.07 3.02
C SER A 304 -24.44 -10.68 3.63
N ALA A 305 -23.25 -10.26 4.06
CA ALA A 305 -23.05 -8.95 4.71
C ALA A 305 -23.28 -7.77 3.75
N ARG A 306 -23.65 -6.62 4.29
CA ARG A 306 -23.85 -5.39 3.54
C ARG A 306 -22.52 -4.67 3.32
N ILE A 307 -22.42 -3.96 2.21
CA ILE A 307 -21.26 -3.13 1.85
C ILE A 307 -21.69 -1.66 1.90
N ALA A 308 -20.91 -0.83 2.57
CA ALA A 308 -20.99 0.62 2.54
C ALA A 308 -19.67 1.17 1.98
N VAL A 309 -19.72 1.93 0.89
CA VAL A 309 -18.53 2.32 0.12
C VAL A 309 -18.17 3.77 0.37
N TYR A 310 -16.89 4.03 0.62
CA TYR A 310 -16.35 5.36 0.87
C TYR A 310 -15.13 5.56 -0.03
N LYS A 311 -15.36 6.11 -1.23
CA LYS A 311 -14.27 6.38 -2.19
C LYS A 311 -13.42 7.55 -1.70
N VAL A 312 -12.18 7.26 -1.30
CA VAL A 312 -11.19 8.24 -0.84
C VAL A 312 -9.95 8.31 -1.73
N CYS A 313 -9.73 7.26 -2.53
CA CYS A 313 -8.62 7.12 -3.47
C CYS A 313 -9.04 7.42 -4.91
N TRP A 314 -8.16 8.09 -5.65
CA TRP A 314 -8.34 8.59 -7.01
C TRP A 314 -7.05 8.41 -7.82
N SER A 315 -6.97 8.96 -9.04
CA SER A 315 -5.74 8.92 -9.85
C SER A 315 -4.60 9.79 -9.29
N ASP A 316 -4.92 10.83 -8.53
CA ASP A 316 -3.95 11.56 -7.69
C ASP A 316 -3.70 10.86 -6.34
N GLY A 317 -4.52 9.85 -5.99
CA GLY A 317 -4.39 8.91 -4.87
C GLY A 317 -5.31 9.15 -3.67
N CYS A 318 -4.92 8.66 -2.49
CA CYS A 318 -5.71 8.67 -1.26
C CYS A 318 -5.26 9.77 -0.29
N SER A 319 -5.99 10.89 -0.15
CA SER A 319 -5.59 11.93 0.82
C SER A 319 -6.01 11.58 2.26
N ASP A 320 -5.17 11.93 3.25
CA ASP A 320 -5.46 11.85 4.70
C ASP A 320 -6.80 12.49 5.07
N ALA A 321 -7.17 13.52 4.31
CA ALA A 321 -8.33 14.34 4.56
C ALA A 321 -9.63 13.71 4.03
N ASN A 322 -9.57 13.07 2.85
CA ASN A 322 -10.62 12.18 2.35
C ASN A 322 -10.82 11.01 3.33
N LEU A 323 -9.71 10.40 3.78
CA LEU A 323 -9.69 9.29 4.73
C LEU A 323 -10.43 9.61 6.04
N LEU A 324 -10.12 10.74 6.66
CA LEU A 324 -10.75 11.15 7.93
C LEU A 324 -12.23 11.53 7.75
N ALA A 325 -12.61 12.14 6.62
CA ALA A 325 -14.01 12.41 6.30
C ALA A 325 -14.82 11.11 6.08
N ALA A 326 -14.20 10.10 5.45
CA ALA A 326 -14.79 8.77 5.27
C ALA A 326 -14.92 7.99 6.57
N PHE A 327 -13.90 8.00 7.44
CA PHE A 327 -13.98 7.40 8.78
C PHE A 327 -15.14 7.99 9.59
N ASP A 328 -15.23 9.31 9.63
CA ASP A 328 -16.23 10.02 10.41
C ASP A 328 -17.67 9.73 9.92
N ASP A 329 -17.92 9.85 8.61
CA ASP A 329 -19.20 9.46 8.02
C ASP A 329 -19.50 7.97 8.22
N ALA A 330 -18.51 7.06 8.09
CA ALA A 330 -18.74 5.63 8.27
C ALA A 330 -19.13 5.25 9.70
N ILE A 331 -18.49 5.87 10.70
CA ILE A 331 -18.80 5.72 12.12
C ILE A 331 -20.21 6.28 12.40
N ALA A 332 -20.59 7.41 11.79
CA ALA A 332 -21.91 8.01 11.95
C ALA A 332 -23.04 7.22 11.26
N ASP A 333 -22.75 6.69 10.06
CA ASP A 333 -23.68 5.92 9.21
C ASP A 333 -24.01 4.54 9.79
N GLY A 334 -23.12 4.01 10.65
CA GLY A 334 -23.37 2.81 11.46
C GLY A 334 -22.81 1.51 10.90
N VAL A 335 -21.60 1.54 10.32
CA VAL A 335 -20.86 0.31 9.96
C VAL A 335 -20.45 -0.47 11.22
N ASP A 336 -20.33 -1.80 11.13
CA ASP A 336 -19.86 -2.63 12.25
C ASP A 336 -18.34 -2.84 12.23
N ILE A 337 -17.75 -2.84 11.04
CA ILE A 337 -16.32 -3.10 10.78
C ILE A 337 -15.88 -2.24 9.58
N ILE A 338 -14.64 -1.75 9.62
CA ILE A 338 -14.00 -1.04 8.52
C ILE A 338 -12.90 -1.91 7.91
N SER A 339 -12.92 -2.03 6.58
CA SER A 339 -11.80 -2.49 5.77
C SER A 339 -11.08 -1.27 5.23
N LEU A 340 -9.80 -1.13 5.53
CA LEU A 340 -8.98 -0.03 5.03
C LEU A 340 -7.75 -0.58 4.33
N SER A 341 -7.74 -0.42 3.01
CA SER A 341 -6.79 -1.06 2.11
C SER A 341 -5.57 -0.20 1.78
N ILE A 342 -5.30 0.80 2.63
CA ILE A 342 -4.48 1.98 2.39
C ILE A 342 -3.41 2.05 3.49
N GLY A 343 -2.30 2.77 3.30
CA GLY A 343 -1.24 2.92 4.30
C GLY A 343 -0.49 4.25 4.18
N GLY A 344 0.14 4.67 5.27
CA GLY A 344 0.94 5.90 5.36
C GLY A 344 2.43 5.65 5.13
N GLY A 345 3.09 6.51 4.34
CA GLY A 345 4.50 6.36 3.98
C GLY A 345 5.49 6.87 5.03
N GLY A 346 5.87 5.99 5.97
CA GLY A 346 6.89 6.20 6.99
C GLY A 346 6.34 6.21 8.42
N ALA A 347 7.23 6.12 9.43
CA ALA A 347 6.83 6.13 10.83
C ALA A 347 6.46 7.56 11.31
N ILE A 348 5.22 7.72 11.75
CA ILE A 348 4.60 8.94 12.30
C ILE A 348 3.82 8.60 13.59
N ASN A 349 3.60 9.57 14.48
CA ASN A 349 2.92 9.31 15.76
C ASN A 349 1.42 9.04 15.57
N TYR A 350 0.78 8.36 16.53
CA TYR A 350 -0.64 7.99 16.44
C TYR A 350 -1.60 9.19 16.37
N PHE A 351 -1.17 10.35 16.86
CA PHE A 351 -1.92 11.61 16.77
C PHE A 351 -1.42 12.49 15.60
N GLU A 352 -0.69 11.90 14.65
CA GLU A 352 -0.27 12.52 13.38
C GLU A 352 -0.69 11.64 12.18
N ASP A 353 -1.21 10.44 12.43
CA ASP A 353 -1.61 9.44 11.44
C ASP A 353 -3.14 9.45 11.28
N SER A 354 -3.61 9.73 10.05
CA SER A 354 -5.04 9.82 9.72
C SER A 354 -5.79 8.49 9.93
N ILE A 355 -5.12 7.37 9.68
CA ILE A 355 -5.68 6.02 9.83
C ILE A 355 -5.72 5.69 11.33
N ALA A 356 -4.69 6.03 12.10
CA ALA A 356 -4.67 5.84 13.55
C ALA A 356 -5.76 6.69 14.26
N ILE A 357 -5.91 7.97 13.91
CA ILE A 357 -6.96 8.85 14.47
C ILE A 357 -8.36 8.32 14.12
N GLY A 358 -8.64 8.11 12.83
CA GLY A 358 -9.94 7.61 12.38
C GLY A 358 -10.32 6.26 12.99
N SER A 359 -9.36 5.35 13.09
CA SER A 359 -9.58 4.04 13.73
C SER A 359 -9.64 4.08 15.25
N PHE A 360 -9.09 5.09 15.93
CA PHE A 360 -9.28 5.28 17.37
C PHE A 360 -10.75 5.63 17.66
N HIS A 361 -11.33 6.56 16.90
CA HIS A 361 -12.77 6.87 17.00
C HIS A 361 -13.65 5.68 16.60
N ALA A 362 -13.25 4.88 15.61
CA ALA A 362 -13.94 3.63 15.26
C ALA A 362 -13.92 2.63 16.43
N MET A 363 -12.74 2.38 17.01
CA MET A 363 -12.57 1.52 18.19
C MET A 363 -13.45 1.99 19.36
N LYS A 364 -13.47 3.31 19.64
CA LYS A 364 -14.32 3.95 20.65
C LYS A 364 -15.83 3.75 20.42
N LYS A 365 -16.26 3.48 19.18
CA LYS A 365 -17.65 3.12 18.83
C LYS A 365 -17.88 1.61 18.64
N ASN A 366 -16.93 0.79 19.10
CA ASN A 366 -16.93 -0.66 18.94
C ASN A 366 -16.91 -1.15 17.47
N ILE A 367 -16.24 -0.39 16.62
CA ILE A 367 -16.01 -0.70 15.20
C ILE A 367 -14.55 -1.14 15.07
N LEU A 368 -14.31 -2.38 14.65
CA LEU A 368 -12.95 -2.86 14.37
C LEU A 368 -12.52 -2.35 12.99
N THR A 369 -11.34 -1.74 12.90
CA THR A 369 -10.68 -1.44 11.63
C THR A 369 -9.60 -2.47 11.35
N SER A 370 -9.72 -3.17 10.22
CA SER A 370 -8.64 -3.96 9.64
C SER A 370 -7.85 -3.11 8.66
N SER A 371 -6.52 -3.26 8.66
CA SER A 371 -5.62 -2.53 7.77
C SER A 371 -4.44 -3.38 7.31
N SER A 372 -3.98 -3.13 6.09
CA SER A 372 -2.80 -3.78 5.52
C SER A 372 -1.50 -3.36 6.22
N ALA A 373 -0.53 -4.26 6.29
CA ALA A 373 0.77 -3.97 6.89
C ALA A 373 1.70 -3.13 5.99
N GLY A 374 1.41 -2.97 4.70
CA GLY A 374 2.26 -2.29 3.72
C GLY A 374 3.06 -3.26 2.82
N ASN A 375 3.71 -2.73 1.77
CA ASN A 375 4.40 -3.53 0.75
C ASN A 375 5.88 -3.12 0.56
N SER A 376 6.56 -2.74 1.65
CA SER A 376 7.95 -2.25 1.63
C SER A 376 8.92 -3.16 2.39
N GLY A 377 8.54 -4.43 2.56
CA GLY A 377 9.44 -5.51 2.97
C GLY A 377 10.47 -5.88 1.89
N PRO A 378 11.41 -6.79 2.19
CA PRO A 378 11.46 -7.63 3.39
C PRO A 378 12.16 -6.96 4.60
N ASN A 379 12.67 -5.74 4.44
CA ASN A 379 13.42 -5.02 5.47
C ASN A 379 12.59 -4.80 6.75
N SER A 380 13.22 -4.87 7.92
CA SER A 380 12.59 -4.55 9.21
C SER A 380 12.16 -3.08 9.31
N PHE A 381 11.23 -2.80 10.23
CA PHE A 381 10.62 -1.47 10.43
C PHE A 381 9.94 -0.89 9.17
N SER A 382 9.48 -1.74 8.25
CA SER A 382 8.73 -1.34 7.05
C SER A 382 7.21 -1.37 7.24
N VAL A 383 6.72 -1.85 8.39
CA VAL A 383 5.29 -1.93 8.73
C VAL A 383 4.62 -0.56 8.77
N GLU A 384 3.52 -0.44 8.05
CA GLU A 384 2.55 0.67 8.07
C GLU A 384 1.34 0.26 8.95
N ASN A 385 0.46 1.20 9.32
CA ASN A 385 -0.78 0.91 10.06
C ASN A 385 -0.58 0.18 11.41
N TYR A 386 0.48 0.50 12.14
CA TYR A 386 0.93 -0.21 13.35
C TYR A 386 0.21 0.22 14.66
N ALA A 387 -0.88 0.99 14.59
CA ALA A 387 -1.62 1.40 15.78
C ALA A 387 -2.20 0.18 16.56
N PRO A 388 -2.16 0.16 17.91
CA PRO A 388 -2.59 -1.02 18.68
C PRO A 388 -4.08 -1.36 18.57
N TRP A 389 -4.94 -0.38 18.30
CA TRP A 389 -6.38 -0.57 18.05
C TRP A 389 -6.71 -1.04 16.62
N LEU A 390 -5.79 -0.91 15.65
CA LEU A 390 -5.91 -1.51 14.31
C LEU A 390 -5.61 -3.02 14.34
N LEU A 391 -6.32 -3.81 13.54
CA LEU A 391 -5.88 -5.17 13.16
C LEU A 391 -4.96 -5.06 11.93
N THR A 392 -3.65 -5.20 12.12
CA THR A 392 -2.63 -4.97 11.06
C THR A 392 -2.19 -6.27 10.41
N VAL A 393 -2.28 -6.34 9.07
CA VAL A 393 -2.29 -7.64 8.35
C VAL A 393 -1.17 -7.79 7.33
N ALA A 394 -0.32 -8.81 7.53
CA ALA A 394 0.69 -9.24 6.57
C ALA A 394 0.13 -10.17 5.48
N ALA A 395 0.80 -10.24 4.35
CA ALA A 395 0.47 -11.11 3.23
C ALA A 395 1.25 -12.42 3.28
N SER A 396 0.55 -13.53 3.06
CA SER A 396 1.17 -14.84 2.84
C SER A 396 0.68 -15.51 1.55
N THR A 397 1.52 -16.39 1.03
CA THR A 397 1.20 -17.22 -0.14
C THR A 397 0.08 -18.21 0.14
N ILE A 398 -0.60 -18.59 -0.95
CA ILE A 398 -1.56 -19.69 -0.99
C ILE A 398 -0.94 -20.87 -1.73
N ASP A 399 -1.52 -22.05 -1.56
CA ASP A 399 -1.10 -23.28 -2.25
C ASP A 399 -1.34 -23.30 -3.77
N ARG A 400 -1.84 -22.21 -4.35
CA ARG A 400 -1.90 -21.98 -5.81
C ARG A 400 -0.90 -20.90 -6.20
N LYS A 401 0.21 -21.31 -6.80
CA LYS A 401 1.17 -20.40 -7.47
C LYS A 401 0.79 -20.27 -8.93
N ILE A 402 0.74 -19.05 -9.48
CA ILE A 402 0.58 -18.85 -10.92
C ILE A 402 1.98 -18.91 -11.57
N VAL A 403 2.11 -19.63 -12.68
CA VAL A 403 3.38 -19.79 -13.40
C VAL A 403 3.20 -19.56 -14.89
N ALA A 404 4.22 -18.94 -15.48
CA ALA A 404 4.40 -18.76 -16.92
C ALA A 404 5.72 -19.42 -17.31
N ARG A 405 5.68 -20.44 -18.17
CA ARG A 405 6.88 -21.19 -18.56
C ARG A 405 7.50 -20.56 -19.81
N ALA A 406 8.82 -20.43 -19.81
CA ALA A 406 9.60 -20.11 -20.99
C ALA A 406 10.24 -21.39 -21.54
N LYS A 407 9.87 -21.80 -22.75
CA LYS A 407 10.43 -22.95 -23.45
C LYS A 407 11.40 -22.46 -24.53
N LEU A 408 12.57 -23.09 -24.62
CA LEU A 408 13.63 -22.75 -25.55
C LEU A 408 13.70 -23.74 -26.73
N GLY A 409 14.33 -23.32 -27.83
CA GLY A 409 14.46 -24.13 -29.05
C GLY A 409 15.33 -25.39 -28.91
N ASN A 410 16.13 -25.51 -27.86
CA ASN A 410 16.82 -26.76 -27.49
C ASN A 410 15.93 -27.76 -26.74
N GLY A 411 14.69 -27.38 -26.41
CA GLY A 411 13.74 -28.20 -25.66
C GLY A 411 13.74 -27.98 -24.14
N GLU A 412 14.66 -27.18 -23.60
CA GLU A 412 14.66 -26.81 -22.17
C GLU A 412 13.45 -25.93 -21.84
N GLU A 413 12.89 -26.08 -20.63
CA GLU A 413 11.75 -25.31 -20.17
C GLU A 413 11.97 -24.80 -18.74
N PHE A 414 11.89 -23.48 -18.57
CA PHE A 414 12.12 -22.79 -17.30
C PHE A 414 10.80 -22.29 -16.73
N GLN A 415 10.51 -22.67 -15.48
CA GLN A 415 9.32 -22.22 -14.77
C GLN A 415 9.52 -20.79 -14.23
N GLY A 416 8.99 -19.81 -14.95
CA GLY A 416 8.86 -18.44 -14.47
C GLY A 416 7.48 -18.13 -13.94
N MET A 417 7.23 -16.85 -13.71
CA MET A 417 5.93 -16.32 -13.30
C MET A 417 5.54 -15.09 -14.10
N ALA A 418 4.24 -14.95 -14.31
CA ALA A 418 3.53 -13.81 -14.87
C ALA A 418 2.03 -14.12 -14.81
N VAL A 419 1.18 -13.13 -15.04
CA VAL A 419 -0.26 -13.28 -15.27
C VAL A 419 -0.54 -13.12 -16.77
N ASN A 420 -0.09 -14.10 -17.56
CA ASN A 420 -0.28 -14.14 -19.01
C ASN A 420 -1.68 -14.65 -19.35
N THR A 421 -2.64 -13.76 -19.63
CA THR A 421 -3.99 -14.10 -20.13
C THR A 421 -3.94 -14.90 -21.44
N ASN A 422 -2.93 -14.63 -22.27
CA ASN A 422 -2.60 -15.31 -23.51
C ASN A 422 -1.10 -15.64 -23.52
N GLY A 423 -0.70 -16.69 -24.24
CA GLY A 423 0.70 -17.02 -24.50
C GLY A 423 0.99 -17.10 -25.98
N LEU A 424 2.21 -17.49 -26.32
CA LEU A 424 2.65 -17.75 -27.70
C LEU A 424 2.21 -19.14 -28.21
N ASN A 425 1.26 -19.80 -27.52
CA ASN A 425 0.62 -21.07 -27.92
C ASN A 425 1.56 -22.24 -28.31
N GLY A 426 2.83 -22.20 -27.88
CA GLY A 426 3.86 -23.18 -28.27
C GLY A 426 4.54 -22.89 -29.61
N GLU A 427 4.14 -21.83 -30.31
CA GLU A 427 4.85 -21.30 -31.47
C GLU A 427 6.20 -20.70 -31.01
N MET A 428 7.26 -21.06 -31.73
CA MET A 428 8.64 -20.67 -31.40
C MET A 428 9.02 -19.42 -32.18
N TYR A 429 9.36 -18.35 -31.46
CA TYR A 429 9.79 -17.07 -32.03
C TYR A 429 11.29 -16.87 -31.81
N PRO A 430 12.01 -16.14 -32.68
CA PRO A 430 13.42 -15.83 -32.45
C PRO A 430 13.61 -15.10 -31.12
N LEU A 431 14.64 -15.50 -30.38
CA LEU A 431 15.04 -14.92 -29.09
C LEU A 431 16.16 -13.90 -29.32
N ILE A 432 16.15 -12.80 -28.58
CA ILE A 432 17.24 -11.82 -28.59
C ILE A 432 17.52 -11.30 -27.19
N PHE A 433 18.79 -11.25 -26.78
CA PHE A 433 19.18 -10.57 -25.54
C PHE A 433 19.08 -9.05 -25.73
N GLY A 434 18.47 -8.33 -24.79
CA GLY A 434 18.26 -6.88 -24.88
C GLY A 434 19.54 -6.10 -25.14
N GLY A 435 20.65 -6.50 -24.49
CA GLY A 435 21.98 -5.91 -24.69
C GLY A 435 22.58 -6.11 -26.09
N ASN A 436 22.01 -6.98 -26.92
CA ASN A 436 22.38 -7.15 -28.34
C ASN A 436 21.46 -6.35 -29.29
N ALA A 437 20.47 -5.61 -28.75
CA ALA A 437 19.56 -4.75 -29.50
C ALA A 437 19.53 -3.28 -29.02
N PRO A 438 20.68 -2.62 -28.74
CA PRO A 438 20.71 -1.25 -28.23
C PRO A 438 20.14 -0.22 -29.22
N ASN A 439 19.25 0.64 -28.76
CA ASN A 439 18.83 1.83 -29.49
C ASN A 439 19.89 2.92 -29.43
N ILE A 440 20.98 2.73 -30.18
CA ILE A 440 22.09 3.67 -30.31
C ILE A 440 21.59 5.07 -30.74
N SER A 441 20.49 5.16 -31.50
CA SER A 441 19.90 6.43 -31.94
C SER A 441 19.29 7.29 -30.82
N ALA A 442 18.95 6.66 -29.69
CA ALA A 442 18.50 7.28 -28.44
C ALA A 442 19.59 7.33 -27.36
N GLY A 443 20.83 6.90 -27.67
CA GLY A 443 21.95 6.90 -26.74
C GLY A 443 22.04 5.70 -25.79
N ALA A 444 21.19 4.67 -25.99
CA ALA A 444 21.31 3.42 -25.24
C ALA A 444 22.49 2.57 -25.77
N ASP A 445 23.24 1.96 -24.86
CA ASP A 445 24.27 0.96 -25.14
C ASP A 445 23.84 -0.45 -24.69
N SER A 446 24.75 -1.42 -24.77
CA SER A 446 24.48 -2.82 -24.39
C SER A 446 24.11 -2.97 -22.89
N SER A 447 24.67 -2.14 -22.01
CA SER A 447 24.36 -2.17 -20.57
C SER A 447 22.95 -1.66 -20.30
N VAL A 448 22.59 -0.52 -20.88
CA VAL A 448 21.27 0.11 -20.71
C VAL A 448 20.17 -0.75 -21.35
N SER A 449 20.37 -1.19 -22.59
CA SER A 449 19.39 -2.01 -23.32
C SER A 449 19.21 -3.42 -22.77
N SER A 450 20.13 -3.92 -21.95
CA SER A 450 19.96 -5.20 -21.25
C SER A 450 18.76 -5.20 -20.29
N PHE A 451 18.40 -4.07 -19.71
CA PHE A 451 17.23 -3.93 -18.82
C PHE A 451 15.90 -3.81 -19.57
N CYS A 452 15.94 -3.60 -20.90
CA CYS A 452 14.76 -3.46 -21.75
C CYS A 452 13.83 -2.30 -21.38
N ASP A 453 14.32 -1.22 -20.78
CA ASP A 453 13.49 -0.05 -20.45
C ASP A 453 12.96 0.67 -21.70
N GLU A 454 11.95 1.54 -21.52
CA GLU A 454 11.31 2.24 -22.63
C GLU A 454 12.30 3.03 -23.49
N GLY A 455 12.19 2.85 -24.82
CA GLY A 455 13.07 3.50 -25.79
C GLY A 455 14.48 2.94 -25.90
N THR A 456 14.93 2.05 -25.00
CA THR A 456 16.31 1.52 -24.98
C THR A 456 16.60 0.46 -26.05
N LEU A 457 15.56 -0.18 -26.61
CA LEU A 457 15.65 -1.26 -27.58
C LEU A 457 15.45 -0.79 -29.04
N ASP A 458 16.29 -1.24 -29.98
CA ASP A 458 16.08 -0.99 -31.41
C ASP A 458 14.92 -1.85 -31.93
N LYS A 459 13.84 -1.17 -32.32
CA LYS A 459 12.61 -1.76 -32.86
C LYS A 459 12.86 -2.63 -34.10
N LYS A 460 13.89 -2.35 -34.90
CA LYS A 460 14.24 -3.17 -36.08
C LYS A 460 14.85 -4.52 -35.70
N LEU A 461 15.56 -4.58 -34.58
CA LEU A 461 16.22 -5.79 -34.09
C LEU A 461 15.29 -6.66 -33.23
N VAL A 462 14.30 -6.02 -32.57
CA VAL A 462 13.36 -6.65 -31.62
C VAL A 462 12.00 -7.02 -32.23
N LYS A 463 11.51 -6.32 -33.28
CA LYS A 463 10.16 -6.57 -33.81
C LYS A 463 9.97 -8.04 -34.22
N GLY A 464 8.92 -8.67 -33.69
CA GLY A 464 8.59 -10.07 -33.98
C GLY A 464 9.38 -11.11 -33.17
N LYS A 465 10.07 -10.71 -32.10
CA LYS A 465 10.93 -11.60 -31.28
C LYS A 465 10.49 -11.68 -29.83
N VAL A 466 10.98 -12.71 -29.13
CA VAL A 466 11.03 -12.73 -27.65
C VAL A 466 12.32 -12.04 -27.21
N VAL A 467 12.25 -11.15 -26.22
CA VAL A 467 13.43 -10.45 -25.68
C VAL A 467 13.81 -11.02 -24.31
N LEU A 468 15.09 -11.34 -24.10
CA LEU A 468 15.65 -11.65 -22.78
C LEU A 468 16.19 -10.36 -22.13
N CYS A 469 15.75 -10.06 -20.92
CA CYS A 469 16.02 -8.82 -20.18
C CYS A 469 16.66 -9.12 -18.82
N SER A 470 17.77 -8.44 -18.51
CA SER A 470 18.55 -8.57 -17.26
C SER A 470 17.90 -7.93 -16.02
N GLY A 471 16.68 -7.43 -16.15
CA GLY A 471 15.88 -6.92 -15.03
C GLY A 471 14.38 -7.13 -15.26
N LEU A 472 13.63 -6.91 -14.19
CA LEU A 472 12.17 -6.85 -14.17
C LEU A 472 11.74 -5.41 -14.42
N SER A 473 10.93 -5.18 -15.45
CA SER A 473 10.32 -3.89 -15.77
C SER A 473 8.80 -4.06 -15.99
N SER A 474 8.10 -3.01 -16.39
CA SER A 474 6.68 -3.04 -16.80
C SER A 474 6.42 -3.85 -18.09
N GLY A 475 7.45 -4.27 -18.82
CA GLY A 475 7.31 -4.90 -20.14
C GLY A 475 6.90 -3.95 -21.27
N SER A 476 6.69 -2.66 -20.99
CA SER A 476 6.35 -1.65 -22.00
C SER A 476 7.50 -1.39 -22.98
N GLY A 477 8.77 -1.49 -22.56
CA GLY A 477 9.93 -1.37 -23.45
C GLY A 477 9.94 -2.41 -24.59
N PRO A 478 9.90 -3.73 -24.31
CA PRO A 478 9.74 -4.77 -25.32
C PRO A 478 8.48 -4.58 -26.18
N LEU A 479 7.33 -4.27 -25.56
CA LEU A 479 6.06 -4.05 -26.28
C LEU A 479 6.17 -2.89 -27.29
N LEU A 480 6.67 -1.73 -26.85
CA LEU A 480 6.86 -0.55 -27.70
C LEU A 480 7.95 -0.75 -28.75
N ALA A 481 8.88 -1.68 -28.55
CA ALA A 481 9.84 -2.12 -29.55
C ALA A 481 9.26 -3.15 -30.55
N GLY A 482 8.06 -3.68 -30.30
CA GLY A 482 7.37 -4.64 -31.17
C GLY A 482 7.72 -6.11 -30.89
N ALA A 483 8.23 -6.42 -29.71
CA ALA A 483 8.41 -7.79 -29.25
C ALA A 483 7.07 -8.53 -29.17
N VAL A 484 7.08 -9.85 -29.38
CA VAL A 484 5.90 -10.71 -29.13
C VAL A 484 5.84 -11.24 -27.70
N GLY A 485 6.93 -11.12 -26.93
CA GLY A 485 6.99 -11.50 -25.53
C GLY A 485 8.36 -11.16 -24.91
N ALA A 486 8.51 -11.36 -23.60
CA ALA A 486 9.79 -11.14 -22.93
C ALA A 486 10.07 -12.15 -21.78
N ILE A 487 11.33 -12.54 -21.65
CA ILE A 487 11.85 -13.28 -20.51
C ILE A 487 12.60 -12.26 -19.65
N MET A 488 12.22 -12.11 -18.38
CA MET A 488 12.77 -11.08 -17.49
C MET A 488 13.49 -11.71 -16.30
N GLN A 489 14.56 -11.09 -15.84
CA GLN A 489 15.30 -11.52 -14.66
C GLN A 489 14.83 -10.79 -13.40
N THR A 490 14.49 -11.53 -12.35
CA THR A 490 14.46 -10.99 -10.98
C THR A 490 15.70 -11.43 -10.21
N ASN A 491 16.30 -10.49 -9.49
CA ASN A 491 17.35 -10.72 -8.51
C ASN A 491 16.81 -10.79 -7.06
N GLY A 492 15.50 -10.59 -6.89
CA GLY A 492 14.80 -10.75 -5.62
C GLY A 492 14.22 -12.16 -5.45
N ALA A 493 13.31 -12.31 -4.48
CA ALA A 493 12.48 -13.49 -4.40
C ALA A 493 11.58 -13.61 -5.65
N ASN A 494 11.38 -14.83 -6.15
CA ASN A 494 10.46 -15.12 -7.24
C ASN A 494 9.20 -15.77 -6.64
N ASP A 495 8.48 -14.98 -5.84
CA ASP A 495 7.30 -15.37 -5.07
C ASP A 495 6.02 -14.55 -5.38
N VAL A 496 6.02 -13.69 -6.42
CA VAL A 496 4.87 -12.89 -6.87
C VAL A 496 4.70 -12.92 -8.39
N SER A 497 3.50 -13.20 -8.89
CA SER A 497 3.16 -12.97 -10.31
C SER A 497 2.71 -11.53 -10.57
N PHE A 498 3.17 -10.96 -11.69
CA PHE A 498 2.76 -9.65 -12.22
C PHE A 498 2.03 -9.79 -13.56
N GLU A 499 1.10 -8.89 -13.86
CA GLU A 499 0.42 -8.82 -15.16
C GLU A 499 1.21 -7.98 -16.17
N PHE A 500 1.15 -8.36 -17.45
CA PHE A 500 1.86 -7.71 -18.54
C PHE A 500 0.97 -7.63 -19.79
N LEU A 501 1.15 -6.57 -20.59
CA LEU A 501 0.44 -6.36 -21.86
C LEU A 501 0.96 -7.21 -23.03
N LEU A 502 1.98 -8.04 -22.79
CA LEU A 502 2.51 -9.06 -23.69
C LEU A 502 2.85 -10.33 -22.88
N PRO A 503 2.93 -11.53 -23.49
CA PRO A 503 3.40 -12.73 -22.81
C PRO A 503 4.79 -12.56 -22.17
N VAL A 504 4.88 -12.70 -20.85
CA VAL A 504 6.15 -12.57 -20.09
C VAL A 504 6.45 -13.82 -19.26
N SER A 505 7.72 -14.07 -18.98
CA SER A 505 8.16 -15.07 -18.00
C SER A 505 9.26 -14.49 -17.11
N VAL A 506 8.95 -14.20 -15.84
CA VAL A 506 9.92 -13.73 -14.85
C VAL A 506 10.67 -14.91 -14.24
N LEU A 507 11.98 -14.97 -14.46
CA LEU A 507 12.92 -16.00 -14.01
C LEU A 507 13.86 -15.47 -12.93
N GLN A 508 14.31 -16.35 -12.02
CA GLN A 508 15.44 -16.06 -11.15
C GLN A 508 16.75 -15.97 -11.97
N SER A 509 17.74 -15.24 -11.45
CA SER A 509 19.04 -14.99 -12.10
C SER A 509 19.69 -16.26 -12.67
N ASN A 510 19.74 -17.35 -11.89
CA ASN A 510 20.32 -18.64 -12.34
C ASN A 510 19.63 -19.24 -13.59
N ASN A 511 18.30 -19.12 -13.69
CA ASN A 511 17.53 -19.59 -14.85
C ASN A 511 17.66 -18.62 -16.03
N SER A 512 17.66 -17.31 -15.77
CA SER A 512 17.93 -16.27 -16.77
C SER A 512 19.32 -16.45 -17.42
N GLU A 513 20.34 -16.74 -16.61
CA GLU A 513 21.69 -17.06 -17.05
C GLU A 513 21.73 -18.30 -17.96
N GLN A 514 20.95 -19.35 -17.68
CA GLN A 514 20.86 -20.49 -18.60
C GLN A 514 20.21 -20.11 -19.93
N VAL A 515 19.15 -19.28 -19.93
CA VAL A 515 18.54 -18.76 -21.17
C VAL A 515 19.54 -17.91 -21.96
N GLN A 516 20.38 -17.10 -21.29
CA GLN A 516 21.43 -16.32 -21.94
C GLN A 516 22.56 -17.21 -22.50
N LEU A 517 22.96 -18.23 -21.75
CA LEU A 517 23.94 -19.23 -22.19
C LEU A 517 23.44 -20.06 -23.38
N TYR A 518 22.15 -20.37 -23.45
CA TYR A 518 21.51 -20.92 -24.65
C TYR A 518 21.58 -19.93 -25.81
N ALA A 519 21.14 -18.69 -25.60
CA ALA A 519 21.07 -17.66 -26.63
C ALA A 519 22.45 -17.37 -27.29
N ASN A 520 23.54 -17.50 -26.52
CA ASN A 520 24.90 -17.31 -27.01
C ASN A 520 25.53 -18.57 -27.66
N LYS A 521 24.91 -19.75 -27.56
CA LYS A 521 25.44 -21.04 -28.08
C LYS A 521 24.88 -21.46 -29.44
N THR A 522 23.81 -20.84 -29.91
CA THR A 522 23.20 -21.12 -31.23
C THR A 522 23.14 -19.84 -32.07
N SER A 523 23.27 -19.99 -33.39
CA SER A 523 23.11 -18.89 -34.36
C SER A 523 21.66 -18.47 -34.58
N ASP A 524 20.71 -19.34 -34.22
CA ASP A 524 19.26 -19.08 -34.31
C ASP A 524 18.59 -19.54 -33.00
N PRO A 525 18.69 -18.74 -31.92
CA PRO A 525 18.02 -19.02 -30.66
C PRO A 525 16.53 -18.69 -30.79
N THR A 526 15.67 -19.57 -30.27
CA THR A 526 14.22 -19.38 -30.26
C THR A 526 13.63 -19.63 -28.88
N ALA A 527 12.51 -18.98 -28.58
CA ALA A 527 11.74 -19.16 -27.36
C ALA A 527 10.23 -19.09 -27.60
N SER A 528 9.46 -19.74 -26.73
CA SER A 528 8.00 -19.60 -26.61
C SER A 528 7.64 -19.38 -25.15
N ILE A 529 6.62 -18.56 -24.88
CA ILE A 529 6.16 -18.23 -23.54
C ILE A 529 4.73 -18.73 -23.39
N SER A 530 4.48 -19.57 -22.38
CA SER A 530 3.17 -20.15 -22.15
C SER A 530 2.15 -19.14 -21.61
N LYS A 531 0.88 -19.41 -21.88
CA LYS A 531 -0.23 -18.84 -21.10
C LYS A 531 -0.06 -19.28 -19.64
N SER A 532 -0.40 -18.42 -18.70
CA SER A 532 -0.21 -18.73 -17.29
C SER A 532 -1.18 -19.80 -16.80
N GLN A 533 -0.73 -20.63 -15.87
CA GLN A 533 -1.52 -21.67 -15.23
C GLN A 533 -1.31 -21.67 -13.72
N GLY A 534 -2.32 -22.12 -12.98
CA GLY A 534 -2.16 -22.41 -11.55
C GLY A 534 -1.48 -23.77 -11.36
N VAL A 535 -0.45 -23.82 -10.51
CA VAL A 535 0.18 -25.04 -10.03
C VAL A 535 0.13 -25.11 -8.50
N PHE A 536 0.20 -26.31 -7.95
CA PHE A 536 0.21 -26.52 -6.51
C PHE A 536 1.59 -26.18 -5.92
N ASP A 537 1.62 -25.39 -4.84
CA ASP A 537 2.84 -25.05 -4.10
C ASP A 537 2.77 -25.55 -2.66
N ALA A 538 3.44 -26.69 -2.41
CA ALA A 538 3.56 -27.31 -1.10
C ALA A 538 4.40 -26.49 -0.09
N THR A 539 5.06 -25.41 -0.52
CA THR A 539 5.81 -24.53 0.37
C THR A 539 4.92 -23.48 1.07
N ALA A 540 3.70 -23.23 0.59
CA ALA A 540 2.75 -22.33 1.24
C ALA A 540 2.26 -22.84 2.62
N PRO A 541 1.75 -21.94 3.50
CA PRO A 541 1.92 -20.50 3.46
C PRO A 541 3.32 -20.08 3.92
N TYR A 542 3.86 -19.04 3.29
CA TYR A 542 4.98 -18.23 3.78
C TYR A 542 4.68 -16.75 3.53
N VAL A 543 5.30 -15.86 4.30
CA VAL A 543 5.16 -14.41 4.15
C VAL A 543 5.95 -13.97 2.93
N VAL A 544 5.25 -13.30 2.03
CA VAL A 544 5.79 -12.90 0.72
C VAL A 544 6.77 -11.74 0.84
N SER A 545 7.73 -11.68 -0.07
CA SER A 545 8.87 -10.76 -0.08
C SER A 545 8.53 -9.28 0.16
N PHE A 546 7.50 -8.74 -0.49
CA PHE A 546 7.10 -7.33 -0.29
C PHE A 546 6.42 -7.07 1.06
N SER A 547 5.82 -8.06 1.72
CA SER A 547 4.90 -7.83 2.86
C SER A 547 5.64 -7.14 3.99
N SER A 548 5.30 -5.91 4.33
CA SER A 548 6.09 -5.13 5.29
C SER A 548 6.26 -5.83 6.65
N ARG A 549 7.46 -5.71 7.23
CA ARG A 549 7.89 -6.34 8.50
C ARG A 549 7.86 -5.33 9.65
N GLY A 550 7.59 -5.86 10.85
CA GLY A 550 7.86 -5.15 12.11
C GLY A 550 9.36 -4.94 12.38
N PRO A 551 9.73 -4.49 13.59
CA PRO A 551 8.87 -4.16 14.74
C PRO A 551 7.95 -2.94 14.51
N ASN A 552 7.02 -2.71 15.44
CA ASN A 552 6.28 -1.45 15.52
C ASN A 552 7.27 -0.29 15.78
N PRO A 553 7.32 0.75 14.91
CA PRO A 553 8.30 1.83 15.04
C PRO A 553 7.99 2.84 16.16
N ILE A 554 6.72 2.97 16.56
CA ILE A 554 6.30 3.89 17.63
C ILE A 554 6.25 3.17 18.97
N THR A 555 5.48 2.08 19.07
CA THR A 555 5.35 1.28 20.31
C THR A 555 6.05 -0.07 20.17
N PRO A 556 7.39 -0.15 20.32
CA PRO A 556 8.17 -1.36 20.00
C PRO A 556 7.85 -2.58 20.87
N ASN A 557 7.18 -2.40 22.00
CA ASN A 557 6.76 -3.49 22.90
C ASN A 557 5.35 -4.04 22.56
N ILE A 558 4.74 -3.59 21.45
CA ILE A 558 3.54 -4.17 20.88
C ILE A 558 3.91 -4.79 19.52
N LEU A 559 3.64 -6.09 19.37
CA LEU A 559 3.94 -6.82 18.15
C LEU A 559 3.11 -6.30 16.97
N LYS A 560 3.78 -6.04 15.86
CA LYS A 560 3.18 -5.79 14.54
C LYS A 560 4.04 -6.50 13.47
N PRO A 561 3.43 -7.04 12.40
CA PRO A 561 1.99 -7.17 12.13
C PRO A 561 1.29 -8.06 13.17
N ASP A 562 -0.04 -8.03 13.24
CA ASP A 562 -0.81 -8.80 14.23
C ASP A 562 -0.96 -10.28 13.84
N LEU A 563 -1.22 -10.53 12.55
CA LEU A 563 -1.30 -11.85 11.91
C LEU A 563 -1.11 -11.72 10.39
N THR A 564 -1.09 -12.83 9.67
CA THR A 564 -1.15 -12.86 8.20
C THR A 564 -2.39 -13.55 7.66
N ALA A 565 -2.80 -13.13 6.46
CA ALA A 565 -3.80 -13.79 5.64
C ALA A 565 -3.35 -13.85 4.17
N PRO A 566 -4.06 -14.60 3.30
CA PRO A 566 -3.72 -14.75 1.90
C PRO A 566 -3.55 -13.44 1.12
N GLY A 567 -2.42 -13.30 0.45
CA GLY A 567 -2.05 -12.09 -0.27
C GLY A 567 -1.39 -12.24 -1.63
N VAL A 568 -1.23 -13.45 -2.17
CA VAL A 568 -0.45 -13.67 -3.40
C VAL A 568 -1.20 -14.49 -4.43
N ASP A 569 -1.11 -14.09 -5.69
CA ASP A 569 -1.55 -14.82 -6.88
C ASP A 569 -3.06 -15.11 -6.89
N ILE A 570 -3.78 -14.00 -6.78
CA ILE A 570 -5.02 -13.92 -6.04
C ILE A 570 -5.99 -13.18 -7.00
N LEU A 571 -7.14 -13.79 -7.37
CA LEU A 571 -8.15 -13.33 -8.37
C LEU A 571 -9.42 -12.66 -7.75
N ALA A 572 -9.92 -11.46 -8.07
CA ALA A 572 -11.25 -10.98 -7.59
C ALA A 572 -11.96 -10.07 -8.60
N ALA A 573 -13.17 -9.57 -8.27
CA ALA A 573 -14.02 -8.82 -9.21
C ALA A 573 -13.46 -7.43 -9.47
N TRP A 574 -13.28 -7.09 -10.74
CA TRP A 574 -12.50 -5.93 -11.20
C TRP A 574 -13.38 -4.91 -11.94
N SER A 575 -12.96 -3.64 -11.99
CA SER A 575 -13.69 -2.61 -12.73
C SER A 575 -13.41 -2.73 -14.24
N PRO A 576 -14.42 -2.83 -15.11
CA PRO A 576 -14.24 -2.88 -16.57
C PRO A 576 -13.81 -1.54 -17.19
N LEU A 577 -13.73 -0.47 -16.39
CA LEU A 577 -13.07 0.77 -16.79
C LEU A 577 -11.54 0.68 -16.74
N SER A 578 -11.02 -0.16 -15.83
CA SER A 578 -9.60 -0.36 -15.62
C SER A 578 -8.96 -1.22 -16.71
N ASN A 579 -7.63 -1.24 -16.75
CA ASN A 579 -6.86 -2.19 -17.54
C ASN A 579 -6.27 -3.26 -16.60
N PRO A 580 -6.39 -4.56 -16.93
CA PRO A 580 -7.09 -5.16 -18.07
C PRO A 580 -8.62 -4.99 -17.98
N LYS A 581 -9.29 -4.92 -19.13
CA LYS A 581 -10.76 -4.80 -19.21
C LYS A 581 -11.43 -6.16 -19.03
N VAL A 582 -11.45 -6.63 -17.79
CA VAL A 582 -11.92 -7.96 -17.39
C VAL A 582 -12.90 -7.87 -16.21
N PRO A 583 -13.83 -8.83 -16.05
CA PRO A 583 -14.71 -8.88 -14.89
C PRO A 583 -13.99 -9.35 -13.61
N TYR A 584 -12.87 -10.09 -13.74
CA TYR A 584 -12.06 -10.57 -12.63
C TYR A 584 -10.55 -10.52 -12.96
N ASN A 585 -9.72 -9.98 -12.07
CA ASN A 585 -8.24 -9.85 -12.27
C ASN A 585 -7.40 -10.54 -11.17
N ILE A 586 -6.16 -10.96 -11.46
CA ILE A 586 -5.19 -11.66 -10.57
C ILE A 586 -4.01 -10.74 -10.21
N ILE A 587 -3.83 -10.42 -8.92
CA ILE A 587 -2.84 -9.42 -8.43
C ILE A 587 -2.50 -9.65 -6.93
N SER A 588 -1.37 -9.12 -6.43
CA SER A 588 -0.69 -9.58 -5.18
C SER A 588 -0.21 -8.47 -4.21
N GLY A 589 -0.29 -8.65 -2.88
CA GLY A 589 -0.11 -7.60 -1.85
C GLY A 589 -0.64 -7.89 -0.41
N THR A 590 -0.46 -6.97 0.55
CA THR A 590 -1.07 -6.96 1.91
C THR A 590 -2.55 -6.51 2.04
N SER A 591 -3.11 -5.55 1.30
CA SER A 591 -4.57 -5.26 1.32
C SER A 591 -5.41 -6.26 0.52
N MET A 592 -4.85 -7.41 0.19
CA MET A 592 -5.59 -8.64 -0.11
C MET A 592 -5.90 -9.30 1.22
N ALA A 593 -4.87 -9.48 2.04
CA ALA A 593 -4.96 -10.05 3.37
C ALA A 593 -5.87 -9.20 4.28
N CYS A 594 -5.86 -7.87 4.17
CA CYS A 594 -6.79 -6.99 4.90
C CYS A 594 -8.28 -7.38 4.73
N PRO A 595 -8.89 -7.37 3.54
CA PRO A 595 -10.28 -7.79 3.35
C PRO A 595 -10.51 -9.29 3.65
N HIS A 596 -9.49 -10.16 3.59
CA HIS A 596 -9.61 -11.52 4.16
C HIS A 596 -9.87 -11.49 5.66
N THR A 597 -9.07 -10.75 6.42
CA THR A 597 -9.28 -10.62 7.87
C THR A 597 -10.53 -9.81 8.20
N THR A 598 -10.91 -8.85 7.36
CA THR A 598 -12.14 -8.06 7.52
C THR A 598 -13.36 -8.98 7.38
N GLY A 599 -13.38 -9.81 6.33
CA GLY A 599 -14.43 -10.81 6.12
C GLY A 599 -14.48 -11.86 7.24
N ALA A 600 -13.34 -12.25 7.80
CA ALA A 600 -13.26 -13.14 8.97
C ALA A 600 -13.71 -12.45 10.28
N ALA A 601 -13.39 -11.17 10.47
CA ALA A 601 -13.85 -10.38 11.61
C ALA A 601 -15.36 -10.15 11.55
N ALA A 602 -15.91 -9.87 10.36
CA ALA A 602 -17.33 -9.75 10.11
C ALA A 602 -18.06 -11.07 10.32
N TYR A 603 -17.43 -12.18 9.94
CA TYR A 603 -17.90 -13.53 10.25
C TYR A 603 -17.99 -13.75 11.78
N VAL A 604 -16.93 -13.47 12.54
CA VAL A 604 -16.98 -13.56 14.02
C VAL A 604 -18.04 -12.64 14.63
N LYS A 605 -18.17 -11.40 14.15
CA LYS A 605 -19.21 -10.43 14.57
C LYS A 605 -20.63 -10.95 14.28
N SER A 606 -20.84 -11.70 13.20
CA SER A 606 -22.15 -12.24 12.81
C SER A 606 -22.67 -13.36 13.72
N PHE A 607 -21.78 -14.00 14.49
CA PHE A 607 -22.14 -14.91 15.59
C PHE A 607 -22.11 -14.19 16.95
N ASN A 608 -21.18 -13.27 17.14
CA ASN A 608 -20.93 -12.56 18.40
C ASN A 608 -21.12 -11.04 18.26
N PRO A 609 -22.35 -10.54 18.02
CA PRO A 609 -22.59 -9.12 17.72
C PRO A 609 -22.21 -8.19 18.88
N THR A 610 -22.32 -8.67 20.12
CA THR A 610 -21.99 -7.92 21.35
C THR A 610 -20.50 -7.82 21.65
N TRP A 611 -19.62 -8.60 21.00
CA TRP A 611 -18.19 -8.55 21.28
C TRP A 611 -17.56 -7.19 20.95
N SER A 612 -16.50 -6.86 21.69
CA SER A 612 -15.67 -5.70 21.44
C SER A 612 -14.80 -5.88 20.18
N SER A 613 -14.36 -4.79 19.58
CA SER A 613 -13.36 -4.78 18.51
C SER A 613 -12.06 -5.48 18.96
N ALA A 614 -11.65 -5.25 20.21
CA ALA A 614 -10.53 -5.93 20.85
C ALA A 614 -10.77 -7.44 21.03
N ALA A 615 -11.96 -7.87 21.44
CA ALA A 615 -12.33 -9.28 21.59
C ALA A 615 -12.28 -10.05 20.26
N ILE A 616 -12.83 -9.46 19.19
CA ILE A 616 -12.81 -10.03 17.83
C ILE A 616 -11.36 -10.12 17.33
N LYS A 617 -10.59 -9.04 17.50
CA LYS A 617 -9.15 -9.03 17.20
C LYS A 617 -8.39 -10.10 17.99
N SER A 618 -8.67 -10.26 19.28
CA SER A 618 -8.06 -11.30 20.12
C SER A 618 -8.39 -12.69 19.58
N ALA A 619 -9.66 -12.98 19.30
CA ALA A 619 -10.07 -14.30 18.82
C ALA A 619 -9.37 -14.66 17.49
N LEU A 620 -9.24 -13.71 16.58
CA LEU A 620 -8.53 -13.91 15.30
C LEU A 620 -7.02 -14.16 15.50
N ILE A 621 -6.40 -13.55 16.52
CA ILE A 621 -4.96 -13.66 16.82
C ILE A 621 -4.64 -14.94 17.62
N THR A 622 -5.47 -15.34 18.57
CA THR A 622 -5.16 -16.47 19.48
C THR A 622 -5.44 -17.84 18.88
N THR A 623 -6.21 -17.93 17.79
CA THR A 623 -6.61 -19.20 17.15
C THR A 623 -5.94 -19.47 15.79
N VAL A 624 -4.96 -18.65 15.40
CA VAL A 624 -4.19 -18.77 14.14
C VAL A 624 -3.55 -20.15 13.94
N TYR A 625 -3.41 -20.55 12.68
CA TYR A 625 -2.51 -21.62 12.30
C TYR A 625 -1.05 -21.15 12.47
N VAL A 626 -0.26 -21.93 13.21
CA VAL A 626 1.15 -21.62 13.50
C VAL A 626 1.98 -21.68 12.21
N MET A 627 2.77 -20.64 11.94
CA MET A 627 3.68 -20.59 10.81
C MET A 627 5.10 -21.03 11.17
N SER A 628 5.85 -21.52 10.18
CA SER A 628 7.22 -21.98 10.38
C SER A 628 8.23 -20.84 10.27
N SER A 629 9.03 -20.60 11.30
CA SER A 629 10.15 -19.66 11.27
C SER A 629 11.28 -20.08 10.32
N SER A 630 11.40 -21.38 9.97
CA SER A 630 12.36 -21.81 8.92
C SER A 630 11.94 -21.41 7.50
N LYS A 631 10.67 -21.03 7.30
CA LYS A 631 10.15 -20.43 6.06
C LYS A 631 10.06 -18.89 6.14
N ASN A 632 10.26 -18.30 7.32
CA ASN A 632 10.00 -16.89 7.63
C ASN A 632 11.02 -16.45 8.70
N VAL A 633 12.22 -16.04 8.29
CA VAL A 633 13.38 -15.86 9.20
C VAL A 633 13.22 -14.70 10.18
N GLU A 634 12.36 -13.75 9.86
CA GLU A 634 11.94 -12.61 10.69
C GLU A 634 10.83 -13.01 11.70
N ALA A 635 10.37 -14.26 11.63
CA ALA A 635 9.39 -14.90 12.51
C ALA A 635 8.13 -14.05 12.74
N GLU A 636 7.79 -13.78 14.00
CA GLU A 636 6.63 -12.98 14.40
C GLU A 636 6.63 -11.55 13.80
N PHE A 637 7.78 -10.96 13.45
CA PHE A 637 7.81 -9.66 12.76
C PHE A 637 7.45 -9.74 11.26
N ALA A 638 7.35 -10.95 10.69
CA ALA A 638 6.78 -11.19 9.36
C ALA A 638 5.32 -11.66 9.43
N TYR A 639 4.99 -12.65 10.27
CA TYR A 639 3.65 -13.28 10.30
C TYR A 639 2.75 -12.90 11.49
N GLY A 640 3.20 -12.04 12.39
CA GLY A 640 2.48 -11.71 13.63
C GLY A 640 2.33 -12.96 14.51
N ALA A 641 1.11 -13.31 14.92
CA ALA A 641 0.87 -14.58 15.59
C ALA A 641 0.91 -15.80 14.65
N GLY A 642 0.58 -15.66 13.36
CA GLY A 642 0.47 -16.77 12.41
C GLY A 642 -0.54 -16.51 11.30
N HIS A 643 -0.91 -17.57 10.58
CA HIS A 643 -1.88 -17.49 9.48
C HIS A 643 -3.32 -17.61 10.01
N ILE A 644 -4.20 -16.71 9.57
CA ILE A 644 -5.58 -16.61 10.06
C ILE A 644 -6.37 -17.92 9.94
N ASN A 645 -7.22 -18.18 10.93
CA ASN A 645 -8.14 -19.32 11.01
C ASN A 645 -9.57 -18.81 11.32
N PRO A 646 -10.40 -18.53 10.30
CA PRO A 646 -11.72 -17.93 10.50
C PRO A 646 -12.71 -18.82 11.27
N LEU A 647 -12.54 -20.15 11.24
CA LEU A 647 -13.41 -21.08 11.98
C LEU A 647 -13.02 -21.17 13.46
N GLY A 648 -11.72 -21.24 13.77
CA GLY A 648 -11.23 -21.25 15.15
C GLY A 648 -11.66 -20.00 15.92
N ALA A 649 -11.65 -18.84 15.26
CA ALA A 649 -11.99 -17.56 15.88
C ALA A 649 -13.47 -17.41 16.31
N LEU A 650 -14.36 -18.33 15.93
CA LEU A 650 -15.73 -18.36 16.47
C LEU A 650 -15.77 -18.79 17.94
N SER A 651 -14.85 -19.66 18.35
CA SER A 651 -14.81 -20.26 19.69
C SER A 651 -13.37 -20.32 20.19
N PRO A 652 -12.79 -19.17 20.59
CA PRO A 652 -11.39 -19.09 21.02
C PRO A 652 -11.15 -19.63 22.44
N GLY A 653 -12.20 -19.97 23.19
CA GLY A 653 -12.13 -20.29 24.62
C GLY A 653 -11.98 -19.03 25.47
N LEU A 654 -10.83 -18.36 25.40
CA LEU A 654 -10.57 -17.08 26.09
C LEU A 654 -10.23 -15.95 25.12
N ILE A 655 -10.55 -14.72 25.51
CA ILE A 655 -10.19 -13.49 24.80
C ILE A 655 -9.47 -12.49 25.72
N TYR A 656 -8.52 -11.77 25.13
CA TYR A 656 -7.90 -10.57 25.70
C TYR A 656 -8.75 -9.36 25.26
N ASP A 657 -9.73 -8.98 26.08
CA ASP A 657 -10.63 -7.85 25.86
C ASP A 657 -10.01 -6.54 26.37
N ALA A 658 -10.16 -5.45 25.61
CA ALA A 658 -9.63 -4.13 25.93
C ALA A 658 -10.63 -3.04 25.53
N GLN A 659 -10.64 -1.95 26.30
CA GLN A 659 -11.57 -0.83 26.17
C GLN A 659 -10.79 0.48 25.95
N GLU A 660 -11.49 1.58 25.67
CA GLU A 660 -10.85 2.89 25.42
C GLU A 660 -9.85 3.29 26.53
N ALA A 661 -10.20 3.03 27.79
CA ALA A 661 -9.37 3.30 28.96
C ALA A 661 -8.00 2.58 28.93
N ASP A 662 -7.92 1.37 28.37
CA ASP A 662 -6.67 0.61 28.27
C ASP A 662 -5.73 1.24 27.23
N TYR A 663 -6.28 1.71 26.11
CA TYR A 663 -5.52 2.46 25.09
C TYR A 663 -5.07 3.83 25.60
N ILE A 664 -5.90 4.52 26.39
CA ILE A 664 -5.51 5.78 27.07
C ILE A 664 -4.37 5.53 28.07
N LYS A 665 -4.46 4.46 28.87
CA LYS A 665 -3.42 4.03 29.82
C LYS A 665 -2.09 3.77 29.11
N MET A 666 -2.14 3.08 27.98
CA MET A 666 -0.98 2.83 27.12
C MET A 666 -0.41 4.12 26.50
N LEU A 667 -1.25 5.01 25.95
CA LEU A 667 -0.80 6.29 25.37
C LEU A 667 -0.10 7.17 26.41
N CYS A 668 -0.58 7.21 27.66
CA CYS A 668 0.16 7.85 28.75
C CYS A 668 1.53 7.19 28.97
N GLY A 669 1.61 5.86 28.99
CA GLY A 669 2.89 5.13 29.10
C GLY A 669 3.88 5.41 27.96
N GLU A 670 3.37 5.74 26.77
CA GLU A 670 4.15 6.15 25.58
C GLU A 670 4.55 7.64 25.61
N GLY A 671 4.15 8.40 26.63
CA GLY A 671 4.50 9.82 26.79
C GLY A 671 3.52 10.81 26.16
N TYR A 672 2.35 10.38 25.68
CA TYR A 672 1.32 11.30 25.19
C TYR A 672 0.76 12.11 26.37
N ASN A 673 0.70 13.43 26.21
CA ASN A 673 0.38 14.33 27.32
C ASN A 673 -1.14 14.49 27.57
N THR A 674 -1.49 14.90 28.79
CA THR A 674 -2.89 15.12 29.21
C THR A 674 -3.66 16.15 28.38
N LYS A 675 -3.04 17.22 27.83
CA LYS A 675 -3.72 18.17 26.93
C LYS A 675 -4.18 17.42 25.67
N ASN A 676 -3.27 16.71 25.03
CA ASN A 676 -3.53 16.00 23.77
C ASN A 676 -4.46 14.79 23.96
N LEU A 677 -4.51 14.19 25.15
CA LEU A 677 -5.45 13.10 25.47
C LEU A 677 -6.85 13.59 25.83
N ARG A 678 -7.00 14.64 26.66
CA ARG A 678 -8.31 15.29 26.92
C ARG A 678 -8.94 15.89 25.68
N LEU A 679 -8.05 16.26 24.76
CA LEU A 679 -8.39 16.33 23.37
C LEU A 679 -8.81 14.92 22.89
N VAL A 680 -7.97 14.02 22.37
CA VAL A 680 -8.40 12.84 21.56
C VAL A 680 -9.44 11.87 22.19
N THR A 681 -9.71 11.91 23.49
CA THR A 681 -10.82 11.17 24.13
C THR A 681 -12.15 11.93 24.15
N GLY A 682 -12.15 13.25 23.92
CA GLY A 682 -13.28 14.13 24.18
C GLY A 682 -13.71 14.13 25.65
N ASP A 683 -12.82 13.84 26.60
CA ASP A 683 -13.13 13.75 28.03
C ASP A 683 -12.06 14.25 29.02
N GLN A 684 -12.24 13.94 30.30
CA GLN A 684 -11.39 14.43 31.39
C GLN A 684 -10.20 13.50 31.72
N SER A 685 -9.95 12.49 30.87
CA SER A 685 -8.79 11.59 30.94
C SER A 685 -7.49 12.32 31.24
N SER A 686 -6.59 11.68 31.95
CA SER A 686 -5.33 12.32 32.33
C SER A 686 -4.24 11.31 32.60
N CYS A 687 -3.03 11.66 32.20
CA CYS A 687 -1.86 10.93 32.63
C CYS A 687 -1.52 11.31 34.08
N THR A 688 -1.50 10.29 34.93
CA THR A 688 -1.13 10.34 36.35
C THR A 688 0.08 9.42 36.54
N SER A 689 0.77 9.54 37.68
CA SER A 689 1.86 8.62 38.02
C SER A 689 1.46 7.13 38.01
N THR A 690 0.15 6.82 38.06
CA THR A 690 -0.40 5.45 38.07
C THR A 690 -0.57 4.84 36.67
N ASN A 691 -0.67 5.64 35.60
CA ASN A 691 -0.79 5.13 34.22
C ASN A 691 0.41 5.47 33.32
N ASN A 692 1.19 6.50 33.67
CA ASN A 692 2.35 7.03 32.93
C ASN A 692 3.62 6.14 32.95
N GLY A 693 3.45 4.82 32.84
CA GLY A 693 4.55 3.84 32.85
C GLY A 693 4.15 2.42 32.45
N THR A 694 3.03 2.27 31.74
CA THR A 694 2.29 0.98 31.67
C THR A 694 1.99 0.50 30.24
N VAL A 695 2.87 0.81 29.28
CA VAL A 695 2.80 0.31 27.88
C VAL A 695 2.66 -1.22 27.84
N PHE A 696 3.43 -1.91 28.69
CA PHE A 696 3.42 -3.37 28.82
C PHE A 696 2.08 -3.95 29.32
N ASP A 697 1.23 -3.14 29.96
CA ASP A 697 -0.05 -3.56 30.54
C ASP A 697 -1.24 -3.41 29.58
N LEU A 698 -1.06 -2.90 28.34
CA LEU A 698 -2.14 -2.98 27.35
C LEU A 698 -2.53 -4.46 27.22
N ASN A 699 -3.81 -4.77 27.39
CA ASN A 699 -4.30 -6.14 27.46
C ASN A 699 -4.33 -6.81 26.07
N TYR A 700 -3.15 -7.05 25.53
CA TYR A 700 -2.91 -7.43 24.14
C TYR A 700 -2.69 -8.95 24.03
N PRO A 701 -3.19 -9.64 23.00
CA PRO A 701 -3.06 -11.09 22.84
C PRO A 701 -1.63 -11.59 22.54
N THR A 702 -0.64 -10.69 22.50
CA THR A 702 0.78 -11.00 22.25
C THR A 702 1.68 -10.26 23.24
N PHE A 703 2.96 -10.63 23.26
CA PHE A 703 4.00 -9.98 24.05
C PHE A 703 5.20 -9.65 23.15
N ALA A 704 5.67 -8.41 23.15
CA ALA A 704 6.94 -8.03 22.54
C ALA A 704 7.79 -7.22 23.54
N LEU A 705 9.10 -7.42 23.48
CA LEU A 705 10.07 -6.79 24.38
C LEU A 705 11.32 -6.36 23.61
N ARG A 706 11.51 -5.04 23.52
CA ARG A 706 12.74 -4.42 23.00
C ARG A 706 13.80 -4.40 24.09
N ALA A 707 14.74 -5.34 24.04
CA ALA A 707 15.88 -5.39 24.95
C ALA A 707 16.92 -4.29 24.64
N GLN A 708 17.72 -3.91 25.63
CA GLN A 708 18.88 -3.03 25.44
C GLN A 708 20.12 -3.88 25.16
N GLN A 709 20.78 -3.66 24.02
CA GLN A 709 21.94 -4.43 23.58
C GLN A 709 23.01 -4.56 24.68
N GLY A 710 23.48 -5.79 24.91
CA GLY A 710 24.53 -6.07 25.89
C GLY A 710 24.10 -6.01 27.37
N LYS A 711 22.80 -5.95 27.67
CA LYS A 711 22.28 -5.99 29.05
C LYS A 711 21.35 -7.18 29.28
N SER A 712 21.37 -7.70 30.50
CA SER A 712 20.29 -8.56 31.01
C SER A 712 19.02 -7.73 31.26
N PHE A 713 17.86 -8.36 31.12
CA PHE A 713 16.55 -7.75 31.39
C PHE A 713 15.69 -8.64 32.29
N SER A 714 14.73 -8.01 32.96
CA SER A 714 13.68 -8.66 33.74
C SER A 714 12.45 -7.77 33.63
N THR A 715 11.36 -8.27 33.05
CA THR A 715 10.18 -7.47 32.69
C THR A 715 8.90 -8.27 32.93
N SER A 716 7.89 -7.62 33.50
CA SER A 716 6.58 -8.23 33.75
C SER A 716 5.51 -7.55 32.92
N PHE A 717 4.53 -8.32 32.45
CA PHE A 717 3.35 -7.85 31.74
C PHE A 717 2.11 -8.35 32.49
N GLN A 718 1.14 -7.47 32.77
CA GLN A 718 -0.17 -7.88 33.27
C GLN A 718 -1.12 -8.18 32.11
N ARG A 719 -1.96 -9.21 32.27
CA ARG A 719 -3.03 -9.57 31.33
C ARG A 719 -4.29 -9.98 32.05
N THR A 720 -5.43 -9.78 31.40
CA THR A 720 -6.74 -10.25 31.85
C THR A 720 -7.45 -10.96 30.71
N VAL A 721 -7.86 -12.21 30.95
CA VAL A 721 -8.58 -13.04 29.99
C VAL A 721 -10.02 -13.20 30.42
N THR A 722 -10.93 -13.11 29.45
CA THR A 722 -12.38 -13.29 29.64
C THR A 722 -12.80 -14.63 29.05
N ASN A 723 -13.56 -15.44 29.79
CA ASN A 723 -14.09 -16.70 29.28
C ASN A 723 -15.24 -16.46 28.30
N VAL A 724 -15.10 -16.94 27.06
CA VAL A 724 -16.15 -16.97 26.03
C VAL A 724 -16.37 -18.40 25.48
N GLY A 725 -15.78 -19.40 26.13
CA GLY A 725 -15.97 -20.82 25.85
C GLY A 725 -17.04 -21.44 26.76
N VAL A 726 -16.67 -22.51 27.46
CA VAL A 726 -17.60 -23.28 28.31
C VAL A 726 -17.49 -22.80 29.77
N SER A 727 -18.61 -22.72 30.48
CA SER A 727 -18.64 -22.49 31.94
C SER A 727 -18.05 -23.68 32.71
N ASN A 728 -17.46 -23.46 33.89
CA ASN A 728 -16.71 -24.46 34.66
C ASN A 728 -15.47 -25.03 33.93
N SER A 729 -14.80 -24.20 33.13
CA SER A 729 -13.55 -24.52 32.43
C SER A 729 -12.32 -24.19 33.28
N THR A 730 -11.29 -25.05 33.29
CA THR A 730 -10.00 -24.75 33.94
C THR A 730 -8.85 -24.84 32.94
N TYR A 731 -8.23 -23.69 32.67
CA TYR A 731 -7.08 -23.56 31.80
C TYR A 731 -5.77 -23.72 32.59
N LYS A 732 -4.80 -24.43 32.03
CA LYS A 732 -3.42 -24.50 32.52
C LYS A 732 -2.50 -23.79 31.52
N VAL A 733 -1.46 -23.14 32.01
CA VAL A 733 -0.47 -22.50 31.14
C VAL A 733 0.55 -23.51 30.64
N ILE A 734 0.90 -23.41 29.36
CA ILE A 734 2.01 -24.10 28.71
C ILE A 734 2.92 -22.99 28.16
N VAL A 735 4.23 -23.07 28.43
CA VAL A 735 5.21 -22.10 27.95
C VAL A 735 6.33 -22.83 27.23
N ASN A 736 6.50 -22.54 25.94
CA ASN A 736 7.59 -23.06 25.14
C ASN A 736 8.55 -21.91 24.84
N ALA A 737 9.75 -21.96 25.42
CA ALA A 737 10.80 -20.95 25.28
C ALA A 737 12.17 -21.61 25.15
N PRO A 738 13.14 -21.00 24.44
CA PRO A 738 14.53 -21.46 24.43
C PRO A 738 15.19 -21.17 25.79
N SER A 739 16.24 -21.92 26.12
CA SER A 739 16.94 -21.85 27.42
C SER A 739 17.60 -20.50 27.74
N SER A 740 17.70 -19.59 26.77
CA SER A 740 18.12 -18.19 26.96
C SER A 740 17.03 -17.28 27.55
N LEU A 741 15.77 -17.72 27.60
CA LEU A 741 14.65 -17.00 28.19
C LEU A 741 14.05 -17.78 29.36
N LYS A 742 14.08 -17.19 30.55
CA LYS A 742 13.37 -17.67 31.72
C LYS A 742 12.01 -16.96 31.78
N ILE A 743 10.93 -17.72 31.63
CA ILE A 743 9.57 -17.20 31.61
C ILE A 743 8.77 -17.84 32.74
N ASN A 744 8.16 -17.02 33.60
CA ASN A 744 7.28 -17.45 34.69
C ASN A 744 5.89 -16.82 34.52
N VAL A 745 4.83 -17.55 34.89
CA VAL A 745 3.44 -17.09 34.77
C VAL A 745 2.70 -17.37 36.08
N GLU A 746 2.04 -16.35 36.63
CA GLU A 746 1.41 -16.40 37.94
C GLU A 746 0.02 -15.73 37.93
N PRO A 747 -1.07 -16.44 38.32
CA PRO A 747 -1.12 -17.88 38.56
C PRO A 747 -0.86 -18.68 37.27
N ASN A 748 -0.48 -19.96 37.40
CA ASN A 748 -0.25 -20.88 36.27
C ASN A 748 -1.48 -21.72 35.89
N ILE A 749 -2.60 -21.51 36.60
CA ILE A 749 -3.91 -22.15 36.38
C ILE A 749 -5.00 -21.07 36.50
N LEU A 750 -5.98 -21.07 35.60
CA LEU A 750 -7.14 -20.18 35.61
C LEU A 750 -8.43 -21.01 35.51
N SER A 751 -9.16 -21.11 36.63
CA SER A 751 -10.50 -21.71 36.68
C SER A 751 -11.57 -20.64 36.51
N PHE A 752 -12.55 -20.89 35.64
CA PHE A 752 -13.69 -20.00 35.39
C PHE A 752 -14.98 -20.77 35.65
N GLU A 753 -15.80 -20.26 36.57
CA GLU A 753 -17.10 -20.83 36.95
C GLU A 753 -18.17 -20.41 35.92
N ALA A 754 -18.11 -19.15 35.45
CA ALA A 754 -19.12 -18.56 34.57
C ALA A 754 -18.59 -18.17 33.17
N LEU A 755 -19.52 -18.02 32.24
CA LEU A 755 -19.29 -17.31 30.98
C LEU A 755 -19.12 -15.80 31.26
N LEU A 756 -18.28 -15.13 30.48
CA LEU A 756 -17.86 -13.72 30.65
C LEU A 756 -17.12 -13.41 31.95
N GLU A 757 -16.79 -14.42 32.77
CA GLU A 757 -15.90 -14.23 33.91
C GLU A 757 -14.50 -13.81 33.45
N LYS A 758 -13.89 -12.85 34.17
CA LYS A 758 -12.55 -12.33 33.91
C LYS A 758 -11.58 -12.80 34.98
N LYS A 759 -10.42 -13.33 34.58
CA LYS A 759 -9.30 -13.62 35.48
C LYS A 759 -8.02 -12.97 34.95
N SER A 760 -7.15 -12.54 35.85
CA SER A 760 -5.88 -11.87 35.51
C SER A 760 -4.68 -12.75 35.83
N PHE A 761 -3.59 -12.56 35.08
CA PHE A 761 -2.30 -13.20 35.30
C PHE A 761 -1.15 -12.26 34.97
N SER A 762 -0.03 -12.45 35.65
CA SER A 762 1.24 -11.80 35.40
C SER A 762 2.17 -12.77 34.66
N ILE A 763 2.83 -12.32 33.59
CA ILE A 763 3.95 -13.04 32.97
C ILE A 763 5.23 -12.24 33.18
N LYS A 764 6.26 -12.90 33.74
CA LYS A 764 7.60 -12.34 33.94
C LYS A 764 8.57 -13.01 32.96
N ILE A 765 9.28 -12.20 32.18
CA ILE A 765 10.29 -12.63 31.20
C ILE A 765 11.65 -12.10 31.64
N GLU A 766 12.63 -12.99 31.78
CA GLU A 766 14.00 -12.67 32.19
C GLU A 766 15.01 -13.32 31.24
N GLY A 767 16.13 -12.66 30.95
CA GLY A 767 17.17 -13.19 30.07
C GLY A 767 18.22 -12.14 29.70
N ASP A 768 19.12 -12.50 28.78
CA ASP A 768 20.11 -11.58 28.21
C ASP A 768 19.64 -11.05 26.85
N ALA A 769 19.94 -9.78 26.54
CA ALA A 769 19.57 -9.16 25.29
C ALA A 769 20.08 -9.97 24.08
N PRO A 770 19.19 -10.43 23.19
CA PRO A 770 19.57 -11.30 22.07
C PRO A 770 20.42 -10.56 21.04
N LYS A 771 21.21 -11.31 20.25
CA LYS A 771 21.92 -10.75 19.09
C LYS A 771 20.99 -10.33 17.94
N THR A 772 19.80 -10.91 17.90
CA THR A 772 18.77 -10.71 16.86
C THR A 772 17.38 -10.79 17.52
N THR A 773 16.45 -11.60 17.00
CA THR A 773 15.12 -11.86 17.58
C THR A 773 15.09 -13.27 18.18
N ILE A 774 14.41 -13.43 19.32
CA ILE A 774 14.10 -14.72 19.95
C ILE A 774 12.59 -14.83 20.14
N SER A 775 12.03 -15.92 19.60
CA SER A 775 10.62 -16.28 19.74
C SER A 775 10.41 -17.26 20.90
N ALA A 776 9.31 -17.08 21.62
CA ALA A 776 8.74 -18.02 22.58
C ALA A 776 7.20 -17.97 22.47
N VAL A 777 6.48 -18.81 23.20
CA VAL A 777 5.01 -18.82 23.17
C VAL A 777 4.42 -19.24 24.51
N LEU A 778 3.36 -18.54 24.92
CA LEU A 778 2.45 -18.90 25.99
C LEU A 778 1.16 -19.47 25.38
N ILE A 779 0.62 -20.53 25.96
CA ILE A 779 -0.67 -21.11 25.59
C ILE A 779 -1.46 -21.37 26.86
N TRP A 780 -2.69 -20.84 26.95
CA TRP A 780 -3.67 -21.32 27.92
C TRP A 780 -4.47 -22.47 27.30
N SER A 781 -4.48 -23.64 27.95
CA SER A 781 -5.17 -24.84 27.44
C SER A 781 -6.04 -25.50 28.51
N ASP A 782 -7.28 -25.82 28.17
CA ASP A 782 -8.19 -26.67 28.95
C ASP A 782 -8.26 -28.11 28.40
N GLY A 783 -7.43 -28.42 27.38
CA GLY A 783 -7.43 -29.68 26.63
C GLY A 783 -8.32 -29.67 25.38
N THR A 784 -9.21 -28.68 25.21
CA THR A 784 -10.05 -28.48 24.02
C THR A 784 -9.63 -27.21 23.28
N TYR A 785 -9.69 -26.07 23.96
CA TYR A 785 -9.27 -24.77 23.44
C TYR A 785 -7.80 -24.52 23.76
N ASN A 786 -7.10 -23.84 22.86
CA ASN A 786 -5.68 -23.51 22.98
C ASN A 786 -5.47 -22.04 22.61
N VAL A 787 -5.44 -21.17 23.62
CA VAL A 787 -5.36 -19.71 23.47
C VAL A 787 -3.89 -19.34 23.32
N ARG A 788 -3.40 -19.23 22.09
CA ARG A 788 -1.98 -19.02 21.80
C ARG A 788 -1.60 -17.54 21.81
N SER A 789 -0.57 -17.19 22.57
CA SER A 789 0.03 -15.85 22.61
C SER A 789 1.53 -15.91 22.33
N PRO A 790 2.00 -15.41 21.17
CA PRO A 790 3.43 -15.35 20.87
C PRO A 790 4.15 -14.35 21.79
N ILE A 791 5.41 -14.64 22.06
CA ILE A 791 6.34 -13.84 22.86
C ILE A 791 7.58 -13.56 22.02
N VAL A 792 7.94 -12.28 21.87
CA VAL A 792 9.09 -11.86 21.06
C VAL A 792 10.01 -11.01 21.92
N VAL A 793 11.27 -11.44 22.07
CA VAL A 793 12.34 -10.62 22.64
C VAL A 793 13.33 -10.29 21.53
N TYR A 794 13.67 -9.01 21.35
CA TYR A 794 14.58 -8.60 20.29
C TYR A 794 15.48 -7.44 20.71
N THR A 795 16.63 -7.33 20.06
CA THR A 795 17.47 -6.14 20.06
C THR A 795 17.31 -5.44 18.70
N PRO A 796 17.12 -4.11 18.66
CA PRO A 796 17.00 -3.35 17.41
C PRO A 796 18.33 -3.25 16.63
#